data_AF-A0A7V4PQC0-F1
#
_entry.id   AF-A0A7V4PQC0-F1
#
_cell.length_a   1.000
_cell.length_b   1.000
_cell.length_c   1.000
_cell.angle_alpha   90.00
_cell.angle_beta   90.00
_cell.angle_gamma   90.00
#
_symmetry.space_group_name_H-M   'P 1'
#
loop_
_entity.id
_entity.type
_entity.pdbx_description
1 polymer ?
#
loop_
_entity_poly.entity_id
_entity_poly.type
_entity_poly.pdbx_seq_one_letter_code
_entity_poly.pdbx_strand_id
1 'polypeptide(L)'
;MRFTRRKFLQLVGGTAGVATLGKGALSTRVGQATKDLERWAKPEEGLVPSICQQCPGGCGLLVRVLDGEAAGISGNPLHPINRGALCPKAFGGLQLLYDPNRIKGPMARSREGGPFQAIGWDEALKMVSARLSGLREKGLSHTVAVLGGQYRGYRDVLWKRFCEAYGTPNYIRVRCFSPEKPAPAHQLMQGVTTPLSYDLAETQFILSFGAGLLESWIGPVHTSRAFARLRRSAERRRGLFVQVDPRRSATAIKADRWIPIAPGTDGVLALGIANALIRERLYDEEFVQQHTFGFEDWVDGSGQQHLGFKNLVLKEYSLLAVSAATGVAVRSILEIARNLASLKPAIVIGERGPAYGPDDLHTRMAIHSLNALVGNIGIPGGLLTQGEIPLAPLPAIRQDEIAKRGAAQPRIDGAGEKQYLMVSDTVQLLPERVMSGRPYPINALFLFATNPLANHPAKEALAEAMKKIPFIVSFSPFLDESSRMAGLILPDQTYLERWQDDQVTHLAGFTCFSLARPASRPLHDSRNAADTVLQVSQTLGGAVAGSLPWKNFEELLRDGVRGLYDAQRGYVVSAHAEEALRKVLEREGFWVPEFKDYEAFWNGLLQRGAWWDPTGLPVSRKALLKTPSGKFEFYATALKQLVDRAVKQEGKEGSFITALAAGKSEDLLFLPAVAVRSGEKTESFPLRLSTYRLMSRPMGGGKNQPWLLEQPAVHLRASWEGWVEVHPKTAAALGVKEGDWVWVESAKGRVTLRLKLYPWTRLDVVHVPLFGGEGPNPNDLIANETDIFRGFGLLNTTQVRIRRA
;
A
#
# COMPACT_ATOMS: atom_id res chain seq x y z
N MET A 1 -21.85 5.20 -40.45
CA MET A 1 -23.30 4.85 -40.42
C MET A 1 -23.67 4.36 -39.02
N ARG A 2 -24.67 4.94 -38.35
CA ARG A 2 -25.18 4.44 -37.06
C ARG A 2 -26.02 3.17 -37.31
N PHE A 3 -25.55 2.03 -36.80
CA PHE A 3 -26.33 0.78 -36.78
C PHE A 3 -27.36 0.89 -35.63
N THR A 4 -28.64 0.95 -35.97
CA THR A 4 -29.72 0.94 -34.96
C THR A 4 -30.16 -0.49 -34.67
N ARG A 5 -30.61 -0.75 -33.44
CA ARG A 5 -31.11 -2.07 -32.98
C ARG A 5 -32.21 -2.62 -33.90
N ARG A 6 -33.03 -1.74 -34.49
CA ARG A 6 -34.06 -2.07 -35.49
C ARG A 6 -33.47 -2.50 -36.84
N LYS A 7 -32.40 -1.85 -37.33
CA LYS A 7 -31.69 -2.27 -38.55
C LYS A 7 -30.97 -3.61 -38.39
N PHE A 8 -30.43 -3.90 -37.21
CA PHE A 8 -29.84 -5.21 -36.90
C PHE A 8 -30.90 -6.33 -36.95
N LEU A 9 -32.05 -6.14 -36.29
CA LEU A 9 -33.16 -7.11 -36.33
C LEU A 9 -33.76 -7.27 -37.74
N GLN A 10 -33.82 -6.21 -38.54
CA GLN A 10 -34.24 -6.30 -39.95
C GLN A 10 -33.22 -7.05 -40.82
N LEU A 11 -31.93 -6.90 -40.55
CA LEU A 11 -30.88 -7.65 -41.24
C LEU A 11 -30.97 -9.15 -40.90
N VAL A 12 -31.17 -9.49 -39.63
CA VAL A 12 -31.32 -10.87 -39.14
C VAL A 12 -32.63 -11.50 -39.63
N GLY A 13 -33.73 -10.74 -39.64
CA GLY A 13 -35.01 -11.18 -40.20
C GLY A 13 -35.00 -11.34 -41.73
N GLY A 14 -34.24 -10.51 -42.44
CA GLY A 14 -34.08 -10.58 -43.89
C GLY A 14 -33.18 -11.74 -44.35
N THR A 15 -32.24 -12.20 -43.51
CA THR A 15 -31.36 -13.33 -43.84
C THR A 15 -32.02 -14.71 -43.74
N ALA A 16 -33.17 -14.83 -43.06
CA ALA A 16 -33.92 -16.09 -43.05
C ALA A 16 -34.53 -16.43 -44.43
N GLY A 17 -34.73 -15.43 -45.31
CA GLY A 17 -35.32 -15.61 -46.64
C GLY A 17 -34.33 -15.82 -47.79
N VAL A 18 -33.02 -15.69 -47.57
CA VAL A 18 -31.99 -15.73 -48.65
C VAL A 18 -31.05 -16.95 -48.52
N ALA A 19 -31.29 -17.84 -47.56
CA ALA A 19 -30.40 -18.97 -47.26
C ALA A 19 -30.48 -20.17 -48.22
N THR A 20 -31.10 -20.05 -49.40
CA THR A 20 -31.28 -21.19 -50.33
C THR A 20 -30.25 -21.30 -51.47
N LEU A 21 -29.27 -20.39 -51.64
CA LEU A 21 -28.38 -20.42 -52.82
C LEU A 21 -26.86 -20.27 -52.59
N GLY A 22 -26.32 -20.71 -51.44
CA GLY A 22 -24.86 -20.72 -51.22
C GLY A 22 -24.37 -21.84 -50.31
N LYS A 23 -24.17 -23.04 -50.85
CA LYS A 23 -23.63 -24.19 -50.11
C LYS A 23 -22.15 -23.99 -49.77
N GLY A 24 -21.80 -24.06 -48.47
CA GLY A 24 -20.44 -24.32 -48.01
C GLY A 24 -19.96 -23.40 -46.87
N ALA A 25 -19.77 -22.11 -47.16
CA ALA A 25 -19.14 -21.17 -46.23
C ALA A 25 -20.11 -20.21 -45.52
N LEU A 26 -21.26 -19.89 -46.15
CA LEU A 26 -22.30 -19.08 -45.51
C LEU A 26 -23.13 -19.89 -44.51
N SER A 27 -23.44 -21.16 -44.83
CA SER A 27 -24.22 -22.05 -43.96
C SER A 27 -23.49 -22.39 -42.65
N THR A 28 -22.16 -22.50 -42.69
CA THR A 28 -21.31 -22.69 -41.51
C THR A 28 -21.24 -21.45 -40.64
N ARG A 29 -21.13 -20.25 -41.24
CA ARG A 29 -21.13 -18.97 -40.48
C ARG A 29 -22.50 -18.64 -39.89
N VAL A 30 -23.59 -18.90 -40.61
CA VAL A 30 -24.96 -18.75 -40.11
C VAL A 30 -25.23 -19.80 -39.02
N GLY A 31 -24.79 -21.04 -39.20
CA GLY A 31 -24.88 -22.08 -38.17
C GLY A 31 -24.09 -21.75 -36.90
N GLN A 32 -22.88 -21.21 -37.05
CA GLN A 32 -22.06 -20.73 -35.92
C GLN A 32 -22.73 -19.53 -35.23
N ALA A 33 -23.19 -18.53 -35.99
CA ALA A 33 -23.88 -17.36 -35.45
C ALA A 33 -25.20 -17.73 -34.75
N THR A 34 -25.92 -18.74 -35.24
CA THR A 34 -27.14 -19.26 -34.60
C THR A 34 -26.80 -19.98 -33.30
N LYS A 35 -25.75 -20.81 -33.28
CA LYS A 35 -25.23 -21.44 -32.05
C LYS A 35 -24.72 -20.41 -31.04
N ASP A 36 -24.05 -19.35 -31.50
CA ASP A 36 -23.58 -18.26 -30.65
C ASP A 36 -24.77 -17.45 -30.10
N LEU A 37 -25.82 -17.23 -30.89
CA LEU A 37 -27.08 -16.62 -30.46
C LEU A 37 -27.84 -17.49 -29.44
N GLU A 38 -27.91 -18.80 -29.64
CA GLU A 38 -28.51 -19.75 -28.69
C GLU A 38 -27.70 -19.81 -27.39
N ARG A 39 -26.37 -19.84 -27.48
CA ARG A 39 -25.45 -19.75 -26.35
C ARG A 39 -25.66 -18.44 -25.59
N TRP A 40 -25.73 -17.29 -26.28
CA TRP A 40 -26.01 -16.00 -25.64
C TRP A 40 -27.42 -15.90 -25.05
N ALA A 41 -28.38 -16.67 -25.57
CA ALA A 41 -29.74 -16.72 -25.05
C ALA A 41 -29.84 -17.50 -23.73
N LYS A 42 -28.96 -18.49 -23.50
CA LYS A 42 -28.90 -19.32 -22.28
C LYS A 42 -27.45 -19.68 -21.90
N PRO A 43 -26.61 -18.69 -21.52
CA PRO A 43 -25.23 -18.97 -21.15
C PRO A 43 -25.19 -19.82 -19.88
N GLU A 44 -24.19 -20.70 -19.78
CA GLU A 44 -23.87 -21.36 -18.50
C GLU A 44 -23.34 -20.30 -17.54
N GLU A 45 -24.12 -20.02 -16.49
CA GLU A 45 -23.79 -19.01 -15.50
C GLU A 45 -23.16 -19.64 -14.25
N GLY A 46 -22.00 -19.12 -13.85
CA GLY A 46 -21.33 -19.48 -12.62
C GLY A 46 -20.90 -18.27 -11.81
N LEU A 47 -20.78 -18.44 -10.49
CA LEU A 47 -20.12 -17.48 -9.61
C LEU A 47 -18.82 -18.09 -9.10
N VAL A 48 -17.70 -17.46 -9.42
CA VAL A 48 -16.36 -17.91 -9.00
C VAL A 48 -15.80 -16.94 -7.98
N PRO A 49 -15.47 -17.38 -6.75
CA PRO A 49 -14.77 -16.54 -5.79
C PRO A 49 -13.42 -16.07 -6.33
N SER A 50 -13.13 -14.80 -6.12
CA SER A 50 -11.85 -14.19 -6.51
C SER A 50 -11.44 -13.10 -5.52
N ILE A 51 -10.32 -12.42 -5.78
CA ILE A 51 -9.76 -11.40 -4.88
C ILE A 51 -9.42 -10.14 -5.68
N CYS A 52 -9.83 -8.98 -5.19
CA CYS A 52 -9.50 -7.70 -5.81
C CYS A 52 -8.06 -7.30 -5.50
N GLN A 53 -7.24 -7.13 -6.55
CA GLN A 53 -5.84 -6.69 -6.44
C GLN A 53 -5.59 -5.23 -6.86
N GLN A 54 -6.63 -4.39 -6.99
CA GLN A 54 -6.46 -2.98 -7.39
C GLN A 54 -5.97 -2.06 -6.25
N CYS A 55 -5.99 -2.53 -5.01
CA CYS A 55 -5.47 -1.82 -3.84
C CYS A 55 -5.10 -2.83 -2.74
N PRO A 56 -4.52 -2.42 -1.59
CA PRO A 56 -4.09 -3.34 -0.57
C PRO A 56 -5.23 -3.81 0.36
N GLY A 57 -6.48 -3.59 -0.05
CA GLY A 57 -7.65 -3.87 0.76
C GLY A 57 -8.10 -5.33 0.76
N GLY A 58 -7.58 -6.19 -0.13
CA GLY A 58 -7.89 -7.63 -0.14
C GLY A 58 -9.38 -7.96 -0.10
N CYS A 59 -10.21 -7.24 -0.87
CA CYS A 59 -11.66 -7.47 -0.88
C CYS A 59 -11.99 -8.76 -1.64
N GLY A 60 -12.79 -9.64 -1.02
CA GLY A 60 -13.31 -10.84 -1.67
C GLY A 60 -14.36 -10.50 -2.73
N LEU A 61 -14.23 -11.13 -3.89
CA LEU A 61 -15.08 -10.96 -5.06
C LEU A 61 -15.89 -12.23 -5.34
N LEU A 62 -17.02 -12.06 -5.99
CA LEU A 62 -17.68 -13.10 -6.77
C LEU A 62 -17.68 -12.64 -8.23
N VAL A 63 -17.01 -13.39 -9.08
CA VAL A 63 -16.95 -13.12 -10.51
C VAL A 63 -18.07 -13.91 -11.17
N ARG A 64 -18.99 -13.20 -11.81
CA ARG A 64 -20.03 -13.80 -12.65
C ARG A 64 -19.39 -14.21 -13.96
N VAL A 65 -19.44 -15.50 -14.25
CA VAL A 65 -18.87 -16.13 -15.44
C VAL A 65 -20.01 -16.60 -16.33
N LEU A 66 -19.96 -16.25 -17.61
CA LEU A 66 -20.88 -16.71 -18.64
C LEU A 66 -20.07 -17.52 -19.66
N ASP A 67 -20.32 -18.82 -19.75
CA ASP A 67 -19.61 -19.75 -20.64
C ASP A 67 -18.07 -19.67 -20.55
N GLY A 68 -17.55 -19.52 -19.33
CA GLY A 68 -16.10 -19.42 -19.06
C GLY A 68 -15.49 -18.02 -19.16
N GLU A 69 -16.28 -17.00 -19.53
CA GLU A 69 -15.85 -15.61 -19.64
C GLU A 69 -16.38 -14.75 -18.48
N ALA A 70 -15.53 -13.88 -17.91
CA ALA A 70 -15.93 -13.02 -16.80
C ALA A 70 -16.84 -11.88 -17.28
N ALA A 71 -18.13 -11.95 -16.94
CA ALA A 71 -19.14 -10.96 -17.36
C ALA A 71 -19.44 -9.90 -16.29
N GLY A 72 -19.12 -10.17 -15.01
CA GLY A 72 -19.50 -9.29 -13.91
C GLY A 72 -18.64 -9.50 -12.66
N ILE A 73 -18.56 -8.47 -11.83
CA ILE A 73 -17.89 -8.52 -10.52
C ILE A 73 -18.87 -8.00 -9.46
N SER A 74 -19.10 -8.79 -8.43
CA SER A 74 -19.80 -8.39 -7.20
C SER A 74 -18.94 -8.70 -5.98
N GLY A 75 -19.28 -8.15 -4.82
CA GLY A 75 -18.57 -8.47 -3.58
C GLY A 75 -19.03 -9.80 -3.02
N ASN A 76 -18.10 -10.56 -2.43
CA ASN A 76 -18.46 -11.77 -1.70
C ASN A 76 -19.14 -11.40 -0.37
N PRO A 77 -20.42 -11.76 -0.13
CA PRO A 77 -21.15 -11.44 1.10
C PRO A 77 -20.58 -12.14 2.33
N LEU A 78 -19.91 -13.28 2.14
CA LEU A 78 -19.30 -14.07 3.21
C LEU A 78 -17.98 -13.45 3.68
N HIS A 79 -17.29 -12.71 2.80
CA HIS A 79 -15.95 -12.22 3.06
C HIS A 79 -15.94 -11.09 4.11
N PRO A 80 -15.11 -11.19 5.19
CA PRO A 80 -15.25 -10.35 6.38
C PRO A 80 -14.93 -8.87 6.15
N ILE A 81 -14.01 -8.58 5.23
CA ILE A 81 -13.56 -7.23 4.90
C ILE A 81 -14.70 -6.40 4.30
N ASN A 82 -15.41 -6.95 3.32
CA ASN A 82 -16.31 -6.19 2.50
C ASN A 82 -17.78 -6.60 2.63
N ARG A 83 -18.11 -7.82 3.09
CA ARG A 83 -19.49 -8.31 3.27
C ARG A 83 -20.40 -7.95 2.09
N GLY A 84 -19.92 -8.20 0.88
CA GLY A 84 -20.66 -7.93 -0.37
C GLY A 84 -20.48 -6.53 -0.94
N ALA A 85 -20.01 -5.55 -0.15
CA ALA A 85 -19.74 -4.20 -0.66
C ALA A 85 -18.47 -4.16 -1.54
N LEU A 86 -18.38 -3.17 -2.42
CA LEU A 86 -17.19 -2.90 -3.23
C LEU A 86 -16.96 -1.40 -3.39
N CYS A 87 -15.70 -1.01 -3.59
CA CYS A 87 -15.35 0.33 -4.06
C CYS A 87 -15.32 0.38 -5.59
N PRO A 88 -15.32 1.58 -6.22
CA PRO A 88 -15.33 1.71 -7.68
C PRO A 88 -14.22 0.92 -8.39
N LYS A 89 -13.03 0.84 -7.80
CA LYS A 89 -11.86 0.14 -8.37
C LYS A 89 -12.14 -1.32 -8.72
N ALA A 90 -12.95 -2.02 -7.91
CA ALA A 90 -13.23 -3.43 -8.14
C ALA A 90 -13.90 -3.68 -9.49
N PHE A 91 -14.81 -2.79 -9.91
CA PHE A 91 -15.49 -2.87 -11.21
C PHE A 91 -14.54 -2.60 -12.38
N GLY A 92 -13.50 -1.79 -12.16
CA GLY A 92 -12.41 -1.62 -13.11
C GLY A 92 -11.62 -2.91 -13.39
N GLY A 93 -11.83 -3.98 -12.62
CA GLY A 93 -11.22 -5.29 -12.85
C GLY A 93 -11.50 -5.88 -14.24
N LEU A 94 -12.74 -5.74 -14.70
CA LEU A 94 -13.13 -6.18 -16.04
C LEU A 94 -12.41 -5.38 -17.13
N GLN A 95 -12.21 -4.08 -16.91
CA GLN A 95 -11.45 -3.24 -17.84
C GLN A 95 -9.98 -3.67 -17.92
N LEU A 96 -9.36 -4.15 -16.83
CA LEU A 96 -8.01 -4.69 -16.89
C LEU A 96 -7.95 -6.01 -17.65
N LEU A 97 -8.93 -6.90 -17.46
CA LEU A 97 -8.99 -8.20 -18.13
C LEU A 97 -9.12 -8.02 -19.65
N TYR A 98 -10.07 -7.18 -20.08
CA TYR A 98 -10.42 -6.95 -21.48
C TYR A 98 -9.78 -5.70 -22.10
N ASP A 99 -8.72 -5.16 -21.49
CA ASP A 99 -8.01 -4.01 -22.07
C ASP A 99 -7.41 -4.41 -23.42
N PRO A 100 -7.73 -3.69 -24.52
CA PRO A 100 -7.24 -4.04 -25.86
C PRO A 100 -5.73 -3.87 -26.02
N ASN A 101 -5.05 -3.15 -25.12
CA ASN A 101 -3.61 -2.91 -25.13
C ASN A 101 -2.81 -3.98 -24.36
N ARG A 102 -3.46 -5.03 -23.87
CA ARG A 102 -2.75 -6.14 -23.24
C ARG A 102 -1.79 -6.81 -24.20
N ILE A 103 -0.65 -7.20 -23.67
CA ILE A 103 0.35 -7.99 -24.36
C ILE A 103 -0.19 -9.41 -24.55
N LYS A 104 -0.14 -9.89 -25.80
CA LYS A 104 -0.79 -11.16 -26.21
C LYS A 104 0.07 -12.40 -26.02
N GLY A 105 1.37 -12.24 -25.80
CA GLY A 105 2.35 -13.32 -25.65
C GLY A 105 3.76 -12.77 -25.41
N PRO A 106 4.75 -13.64 -25.15
CA PRO A 106 6.13 -13.23 -24.97
C PRO A 106 6.67 -12.46 -26.17
N MET A 107 7.49 -11.45 -25.91
CA MET A 107 8.13 -10.68 -26.96
C MET A 107 9.52 -10.21 -26.55
N ALA A 108 10.43 -10.14 -27.52
CA ALA A 108 11.81 -9.70 -27.32
C ALA A 108 12.23 -8.69 -28.39
N ARG A 109 13.33 -7.98 -28.15
CA ARG A 109 13.97 -7.11 -29.14
C ARG A 109 15.46 -7.38 -29.22
N SER A 110 16.01 -7.22 -30.43
CA SER A 110 17.42 -7.47 -30.71
C SER A 110 18.36 -6.37 -30.21
N ARG A 111 17.85 -5.15 -30.02
CA ARG A 111 18.59 -3.99 -29.48
C ARG A 111 17.68 -3.07 -28.69
N GLU A 112 18.27 -2.25 -27.82
CA GLU A 112 17.54 -1.21 -27.10
C GLU A 112 16.80 -0.27 -28.06
N GLY A 113 15.55 0.06 -27.74
CA GLY A 113 14.69 0.92 -28.57
C GLY A 113 14.23 0.29 -29.90
N GLY A 114 14.64 -0.94 -30.21
CA GLY A 114 14.16 -1.68 -31.38
C GLY A 114 12.71 -2.16 -31.24
N PRO A 115 12.05 -2.52 -32.35
CA PRO A 115 10.70 -3.07 -32.32
C PRO A 115 10.68 -4.42 -31.60
N PHE A 116 9.61 -4.68 -30.85
CA PHE A 116 9.38 -5.98 -30.25
C PHE A 116 8.90 -6.99 -31.30
N GLN A 117 9.44 -8.20 -31.22
CA GLN A 117 9.05 -9.34 -32.03
C GLN A 117 8.46 -10.41 -31.10
N ALA A 118 7.34 -11.01 -31.52
CA ALA A 118 6.73 -12.11 -30.77
C ALA A 118 7.65 -13.33 -30.80
N ILE A 119 7.81 -13.97 -29.64
CA ILE A 119 8.60 -15.20 -29.47
C ILE A 119 7.82 -16.24 -28.69
N GLY A 120 8.25 -17.49 -28.73
CA GLY A 120 7.64 -18.56 -27.94
C GLY A 120 8.06 -18.52 -26.47
N TRP A 121 7.23 -19.06 -25.58
CA TRP A 121 7.56 -19.19 -24.15
C TRP A 121 8.84 -20.00 -23.91
N ASP A 122 9.07 -21.09 -24.65
CA ASP A 122 10.26 -21.92 -24.45
C ASP A 122 11.55 -21.19 -24.81
N GLU A 123 11.52 -20.36 -25.86
CA GLU A 123 12.64 -19.50 -26.23
C GLU A 123 12.88 -18.43 -25.17
N ALA A 124 11.83 -17.73 -24.75
CA ALA A 124 11.87 -16.73 -23.70
C ALA A 124 12.47 -17.29 -22.38
N LEU A 125 12.03 -18.47 -21.96
CA LEU A 125 12.54 -19.14 -20.75
C LEU A 125 14.00 -19.56 -20.90
N LYS A 126 14.41 -20.06 -22.06
CA LYS A 126 15.82 -20.35 -22.35
C LYS A 126 16.69 -19.10 -22.25
N MET A 127 16.23 -17.96 -22.77
CA MET A 127 16.96 -16.68 -22.67
C MET A 127 17.17 -16.28 -21.20
N VAL A 128 16.11 -16.34 -20.38
CA VAL A 128 16.19 -16.00 -18.94
C VAL A 128 17.12 -16.96 -18.21
N SER A 129 16.89 -18.26 -18.33
CA SER A 129 17.68 -19.27 -17.63
C SER A 129 19.15 -19.25 -18.05
N ALA A 130 19.46 -19.13 -19.34
CA ALA A 130 20.84 -19.03 -19.82
C ALA A 130 21.55 -17.79 -19.26
N ARG A 131 20.86 -16.65 -19.21
CA ARG A 131 21.43 -15.41 -18.64
C ARG A 131 21.71 -15.55 -17.15
N LEU A 132 20.78 -16.14 -16.40
CA LEU A 132 20.92 -16.36 -14.96
C LEU A 132 22.02 -17.39 -14.65
N SER A 133 22.05 -18.53 -15.34
CA SER A 133 23.12 -19.53 -15.18
C SER A 133 24.50 -18.93 -15.45
N GLY A 134 24.66 -18.20 -16.55
CA GLY A 134 25.95 -17.58 -16.90
C GLY A 134 26.41 -16.51 -15.90
N LEU A 135 25.49 -15.82 -15.21
CA LEU A 135 25.84 -14.90 -14.12
C LEU A 135 26.25 -15.65 -12.86
N ARG A 136 25.60 -16.77 -12.52
CA ARG A 136 25.99 -17.61 -11.39
C ARG A 136 27.36 -18.25 -11.59
N GLU A 137 27.62 -18.81 -12.76
CA GLU A 137 28.92 -19.42 -13.12
C GLU A 137 30.09 -18.43 -12.97
N LYS A 138 29.84 -17.15 -13.24
CA LYS A 138 30.82 -16.06 -13.07
C LYS A 138 30.91 -15.52 -11.64
N GLY A 139 30.13 -16.05 -10.69
CA GLY A 139 30.08 -15.55 -9.31
C GLY A 139 29.36 -14.20 -9.16
N LEU A 140 28.56 -13.80 -10.15
CA LEU A 140 27.89 -12.49 -10.23
C LEU A 140 26.40 -12.56 -9.87
N SER A 141 25.99 -13.51 -9.03
CA SER A 141 24.58 -13.67 -8.59
C SER A 141 24.01 -12.38 -7.98
N HIS A 142 24.79 -11.69 -7.16
CA HIS A 142 24.42 -10.41 -6.54
C HIS A 142 24.13 -9.28 -7.55
N THR A 143 24.56 -9.39 -8.80
CA THR A 143 24.31 -8.36 -9.83
C THR A 143 22.93 -8.47 -10.50
N VAL A 144 22.08 -9.39 -10.04
CA VAL A 144 20.68 -9.52 -10.47
C VAL A 144 19.78 -8.76 -9.50
N ALA A 145 18.94 -7.86 -9.99
CA ALA A 145 17.97 -7.14 -9.15
C ALA A 145 16.53 -7.50 -9.55
N VAL A 146 15.64 -7.59 -8.56
CA VAL A 146 14.21 -7.75 -8.76
C VAL A 146 13.50 -6.54 -8.12
N LEU A 147 12.83 -5.75 -8.96
CA LEU A 147 11.95 -4.69 -8.50
C LEU A 147 10.51 -5.20 -8.48
N GLY A 148 9.99 -5.41 -7.28
CA GLY A 148 8.61 -5.82 -7.04
C GLY A 148 7.71 -4.63 -6.70
N GLY A 149 6.51 -4.54 -7.27
CA GLY A 149 5.58 -3.44 -6.94
C GLY A 149 4.74 -3.73 -5.71
N GLN A 150 3.41 -3.57 -5.79
CA GLN A 150 2.50 -3.90 -4.69
C GLN A 150 1.74 -5.21 -4.94
N TYR A 151 2.15 -6.27 -4.25
CA TYR A 151 1.46 -7.56 -4.18
C TYR A 151 1.70 -8.20 -2.81
N ARG A 152 0.80 -9.08 -2.41
CA ARG A 152 0.78 -9.79 -1.12
C ARG A 152 0.79 -11.30 -1.35
N GLY A 153 0.82 -12.04 -0.25
CA GLY A 153 0.66 -13.48 -0.29
C GLY A 153 1.91 -14.23 -0.77
N TYR A 154 1.71 -15.47 -1.17
CA TYR A 154 2.77 -16.38 -1.58
C TYR A 154 3.53 -15.92 -2.82
N ARG A 155 3.00 -14.99 -3.61
CA ARG A 155 3.76 -14.38 -4.72
C ARG A 155 4.96 -13.56 -4.22
N ASP A 156 4.80 -12.82 -3.11
CA ASP A 156 5.90 -12.09 -2.45
C ASP A 156 6.90 -13.04 -1.84
N VAL A 157 6.40 -14.04 -1.13
CA VAL A 157 7.22 -15.10 -0.54
C VAL A 157 8.04 -15.81 -1.61
N LEU A 158 7.43 -16.15 -2.75
CA LEU A 158 8.09 -16.88 -3.84
C LEU A 158 9.24 -16.08 -4.46
N TRP A 159 9.02 -14.81 -4.81
CA TRP A 159 10.08 -13.97 -5.36
C TRP A 159 11.22 -13.72 -4.38
N LYS A 160 10.90 -13.51 -3.10
CA LYS A 160 11.90 -13.38 -2.04
C LYS A 160 12.73 -14.67 -1.90
N ARG A 161 12.08 -15.82 -1.84
CA ARG A 161 12.73 -17.14 -1.76
C ARG A 161 13.59 -17.43 -2.98
N PHE A 162 13.12 -17.06 -4.17
CA PHE A 162 13.92 -17.16 -5.40
C PHE A 162 15.20 -16.32 -5.29
N CYS A 163 15.10 -15.07 -4.84
CA CYS A 163 16.27 -14.20 -4.66
C CYS A 163 17.25 -14.75 -3.62
N GLU A 164 16.75 -15.27 -2.50
CA GLU A 164 17.57 -15.86 -1.43
C GLU A 164 18.27 -17.16 -1.86
N ALA A 165 17.58 -18.03 -2.61
CA ALA A 165 18.15 -19.27 -3.15
C ALA A 165 19.13 -19.00 -4.30
N TYR A 166 18.81 -18.04 -5.17
CA TYR A 166 19.72 -17.54 -6.20
C TYR A 166 20.90 -16.76 -5.61
N GLY A 167 20.77 -16.26 -4.38
CA GLY A 167 21.76 -15.45 -3.68
C GLY A 167 22.01 -14.10 -4.32
N THR A 168 20.93 -13.40 -4.63
CA THR A 168 20.97 -11.95 -4.78
C THR A 168 20.36 -11.28 -3.56
N PRO A 169 21.02 -10.26 -2.97
CA PRO A 169 20.44 -9.47 -1.88
C PRO A 169 19.42 -8.44 -2.40
N ASN A 170 19.30 -8.29 -3.72
CA ASN A 170 18.59 -7.19 -4.38
C ASN A 170 17.13 -7.51 -4.73
N TYR A 171 16.40 -8.02 -3.74
CA TYR A 171 14.93 -8.00 -3.78
C TYR A 171 14.44 -6.69 -3.18
N ILE A 172 13.93 -5.80 -4.05
CA ILE A 172 13.59 -4.42 -3.68
C ILE A 172 12.13 -4.14 -4.04
N ARG A 173 11.37 -3.65 -3.08
CA ARG A 173 9.94 -3.39 -3.26
C ARG A 173 9.66 -1.91 -3.51
N VAL A 174 9.23 -1.59 -4.72
CA VAL A 174 8.82 -0.25 -5.17
C VAL A 174 7.40 0.05 -4.74
N ARG A 175 7.25 0.59 -3.53
CA ARG A 175 5.95 0.87 -2.90
C ARG A 175 5.72 2.37 -2.74
N CYS A 176 4.47 2.79 -2.81
CA CYS A 176 4.05 4.15 -2.41
C CYS A 176 3.44 4.17 -0.99
N PHE A 177 3.20 3.00 -0.40
CA PHE A 177 2.70 2.81 0.96
C PHE A 177 3.07 1.38 1.40
N SER A 178 3.49 1.16 2.65
CA SER A 178 3.88 -0.17 3.15
C SER A 178 2.87 -0.67 4.18
N PRO A 179 1.69 -1.18 3.77
CA PRO A 179 0.65 -1.62 4.70
C PRO A 179 1.05 -2.89 5.46
N GLU A 180 2.04 -3.63 4.97
CA GLU A 180 2.52 -4.91 5.52
C GLU A 180 3.53 -4.73 6.67
N LYS A 181 4.02 -3.50 6.91
CA LYS A 181 4.94 -3.20 8.01
C LYS A 181 4.39 -2.05 8.86
N PRO A 182 4.52 -2.10 10.19
CA PRO A 182 4.12 -0.99 11.05
C PRO A 182 4.98 0.25 10.77
N ALA A 183 4.46 1.43 11.10
CA ALA A 183 5.30 2.63 11.16
C ALA A 183 6.46 2.42 12.15
N PRO A 184 7.68 2.91 11.85
CA PRO A 184 8.82 2.79 12.76
C PRO A 184 8.53 3.28 14.18
N ALA A 185 7.69 4.31 14.34
CA ALA A 185 7.23 4.79 15.64
C ALA A 185 6.50 3.71 16.47
N HIS A 186 5.67 2.87 15.86
CA HIS A 186 4.98 1.78 16.58
C HIS A 186 5.98 0.70 17.03
N GLN A 187 6.97 0.38 16.19
CA GLN A 187 8.03 -0.56 16.55
C GLN A 187 8.89 -0.02 17.71
N LEU A 188 9.29 1.24 17.64
CA LEU A 188 10.18 1.86 18.62
C LEU A 188 9.51 2.13 19.97
N MET A 189 8.26 2.61 19.96
CA MET A 189 7.56 3.01 21.19
C MET A 189 6.69 1.90 21.79
N GLN A 190 6.29 0.91 21.00
CA GLN A 190 5.38 -0.16 21.44
C GLN A 190 5.98 -1.56 21.25
N GLY A 191 7.03 -1.73 20.45
CA GLY A 191 7.63 -3.04 20.15
C GLY A 191 6.82 -3.86 19.14
N VAL A 192 5.85 -3.25 18.47
CA VAL A 192 4.97 -3.94 17.52
C VAL A 192 5.71 -4.09 16.18
N THR A 193 5.90 -5.34 15.75
CA THR A 193 6.57 -5.70 14.47
C THR A 193 5.58 -6.13 13.37
N THR A 194 4.31 -6.32 13.72
CA THR A 194 3.22 -6.61 12.79
C THR A 194 2.40 -5.34 12.50
N PRO A 195 1.57 -5.29 11.45
CA PRO A 195 0.67 -4.17 11.23
C PRO A 195 -0.24 -3.91 12.44
N LEU A 196 -0.15 -2.70 12.99
CA LEU A 196 -1.02 -2.24 14.07
C LEU A 196 -2.44 -2.08 13.54
N SER A 197 -3.45 -2.55 14.26
CA SER A 197 -4.85 -2.41 13.89
C SER A 197 -5.53 -1.25 14.60
N TYR A 198 -6.39 -0.54 13.88
CA TYR A 198 -7.29 0.46 14.44
C TYR A 198 -8.70 -0.14 14.47
N ASP A 199 -9.23 -0.40 15.66
CA ASP A 199 -10.58 -0.93 15.83
C ASP A 199 -11.64 0.17 15.63
N LEU A 200 -11.73 0.64 14.39
CA LEU A 200 -12.68 1.66 13.96
C LEU A 200 -14.13 1.17 14.08
N ALA A 201 -14.32 -0.16 14.12
CA ALA A 201 -15.63 -0.77 14.23
C ALA A 201 -16.17 -0.66 15.65
N GLU A 202 -15.35 -0.53 16.70
CA GLU A 202 -15.83 -0.40 18.09
C GLU A 202 -15.50 0.95 18.76
N THR A 203 -14.75 1.82 18.09
CA THR A 203 -14.42 3.15 18.60
C THR A 203 -15.62 4.09 18.73
N GLN A 204 -15.52 5.13 19.57
CA GLN A 204 -16.50 6.20 19.77
C GLN A 204 -15.98 7.59 19.40
N PHE A 205 -14.66 7.76 19.36
CA PHE A 205 -14.01 8.99 18.94
C PHE A 205 -12.81 8.70 18.03
N ILE A 206 -12.81 9.27 16.83
CA ILE A 206 -11.68 9.20 15.90
C ILE A 206 -11.05 10.58 15.80
N LEU A 207 -9.75 10.67 16.09
CA LEU A 207 -8.90 11.80 15.72
C LEU A 207 -7.93 11.32 14.63
N SER A 208 -8.08 11.83 13.41
CA SER A 208 -7.25 11.41 12.28
C SER A 208 -6.35 12.53 11.78
N PHE A 209 -5.05 12.26 11.73
CA PHE A 209 -4.05 13.13 11.13
C PHE A 209 -3.83 12.72 9.67
N GLY A 210 -4.57 13.35 8.76
CA GLY A 210 -4.37 13.24 7.31
C GLY A 210 -4.70 11.89 6.67
N ALA A 211 -5.23 10.92 7.41
CA ALA A 211 -5.60 9.64 6.83
C ALA A 211 -6.89 9.79 6.01
N GLY A 212 -6.85 9.37 4.74
CA GLY A 212 -7.98 9.44 3.83
C GLY A 212 -8.98 8.30 4.04
N LEU A 213 -9.55 8.16 5.24
CA LEU A 213 -10.39 7.01 5.66
C LEU A 213 -11.49 6.65 4.65
N LEU A 214 -12.10 7.65 4.01
CA LEU A 214 -13.17 7.49 3.03
C LEU A 214 -12.71 7.85 1.60
N GLU A 215 -11.40 7.80 1.38
CA GLU A 215 -10.71 7.96 0.10
C GLU A 215 -9.92 6.67 -0.19
N SER A 216 -8.78 6.77 -0.88
CA SER A 216 -7.94 5.60 -1.20
C SER A 216 -6.94 5.25 -0.09
N TRP A 217 -7.36 5.28 1.18
CA TRP A 217 -6.55 4.78 2.29
C TRP A 217 -6.48 3.24 2.30
N ILE A 218 -5.88 2.66 3.33
CA ILE A 218 -5.64 1.23 3.44
C ILE A 218 -6.96 0.49 3.71
N GLY A 219 -7.40 -0.37 2.79
CA GLY A 219 -8.66 -1.11 2.95
C GLY A 219 -9.91 -0.23 2.93
N PRO A 220 -10.16 0.54 1.84
CA PRO A 220 -11.20 1.58 1.82
C PRO A 220 -12.61 1.05 2.12
N VAL A 221 -12.92 -0.17 1.70
CA VAL A 221 -14.25 -0.78 1.94
C VAL A 221 -14.41 -1.17 3.41
N HIS A 222 -13.39 -1.77 4.02
CA HIS A 222 -13.40 -2.11 5.45
C HIS A 222 -13.57 -0.85 6.30
N THR A 223 -12.77 0.18 6.03
CA THR A 223 -12.85 1.47 6.73
C THR A 223 -14.21 2.15 6.53
N SER A 224 -14.76 2.14 5.31
CA SER A 224 -16.08 2.73 5.04
C SER A 224 -17.20 2.02 5.80
N ARG A 225 -17.12 0.68 5.94
CA ARG A 225 -18.08 -0.11 6.72
C ARG A 225 -17.97 0.17 8.22
N ALA A 226 -16.75 0.19 8.75
CA ALA A 226 -16.50 0.55 10.15
C ALA A 226 -17.01 1.97 10.45
N PHE A 227 -16.74 2.92 9.56
CA PHE A 227 -17.27 4.28 9.65
C PHE A 227 -18.81 4.33 9.58
N ALA A 228 -19.44 3.53 8.72
CA ALA A 228 -20.90 3.43 8.68
C ALA A 228 -21.48 2.93 10.01
N ARG A 229 -20.84 1.91 10.63
CA ARG A 229 -21.21 1.39 11.97
C ARG A 229 -21.01 2.46 13.06
N LEU A 230 -19.94 3.25 13.00
CA LEU A 230 -19.71 4.41 13.90
C LEU A 230 -20.85 5.44 13.81
N ARG A 231 -21.38 5.66 12.60
CA ARG A 231 -22.37 6.72 12.33
C ARG A 231 -23.83 6.31 12.53
N ARG A 232 -24.16 5.05 12.25
CA ARG A 232 -25.55 4.60 12.06
C ARG A 232 -25.92 3.34 12.84
N SER A 233 -25.07 2.85 13.74
CA SER A 233 -25.42 1.68 14.54
C SER A 233 -26.63 1.99 15.44
N ALA A 234 -27.57 1.05 15.51
CA ALA A 234 -28.67 1.09 16.48
C ALA A 234 -28.22 0.62 17.88
N GLU A 235 -27.09 -0.11 17.96
CA GLU A 235 -26.56 -0.69 19.20
C GLU A 235 -25.88 0.35 20.10
N ARG A 236 -25.54 1.53 19.57
CA ARG A 236 -24.71 2.53 20.27
C ARG A 236 -24.91 3.94 19.74
N ARG A 237 -24.52 4.92 20.56
CA ARG A 237 -24.54 6.32 20.16
C ARG A 237 -23.64 6.59 18.95
N ARG A 238 -24.02 7.60 18.16
CA ARG A 238 -23.24 8.10 17.03
C ARG A 238 -21.88 8.60 17.52
N GLY A 239 -20.80 7.97 17.06
CA GLY A 239 -19.44 8.40 17.38
C GLY A 239 -19.05 9.72 16.71
N LEU A 240 -18.04 10.38 17.28
CA LEU A 240 -17.52 11.67 16.83
C LEU A 240 -16.21 11.45 16.05
N PHE A 241 -16.02 12.22 14.97
CA PHE A 241 -14.87 12.13 14.08
C PHE A 241 -14.30 13.52 13.78
N VAL A 242 -13.02 13.70 14.11
CA VAL A 242 -12.22 14.90 13.81
C VAL A 242 -11.15 14.54 12.79
N GLN A 243 -11.14 15.26 11.67
CA GLN A 243 -10.14 15.13 10.60
C GLN A 243 -9.21 16.34 10.60
N VAL A 244 -7.92 16.10 10.81
CA VAL A 244 -6.84 17.08 10.69
C VAL A 244 -6.21 16.96 9.31
N ASP A 245 -6.42 17.95 8.45
CA ASP A 245 -6.02 17.88 7.04
C ASP A 245 -5.92 19.30 6.46
N PRO A 246 -4.86 19.69 5.73
CA PRO A 246 -4.80 20.98 5.05
C PRO A 246 -5.93 21.18 4.03
N ARG A 247 -6.42 20.08 3.43
CA ARG A 247 -7.55 20.08 2.51
C ARG A 247 -8.79 19.59 3.24
N ARG A 248 -9.97 20.17 2.97
CA ARG A 248 -11.23 19.52 3.34
C ARG A 248 -11.48 18.33 2.42
N SER A 249 -10.74 17.23 2.63
CA SER A 249 -10.80 16.00 1.84
C SER A 249 -12.18 15.35 1.83
N ALA A 250 -12.41 14.34 0.97
CA ALA A 250 -13.70 13.63 0.99
C ALA A 250 -13.98 12.98 2.35
N THR A 251 -12.90 12.61 3.06
CA THR A 251 -12.94 12.18 4.46
C THR A 251 -13.35 13.33 5.38
N ALA A 252 -12.71 14.50 5.29
CA ALA A 252 -13.03 15.67 6.11
C ALA A 252 -14.46 16.21 5.90
N ILE A 253 -15.03 16.07 4.69
CA ILE A 253 -16.43 16.44 4.40
C ILE A 253 -17.41 15.60 5.23
N LYS A 254 -17.04 14.36 5.59
CA LYS A 254 -17.86 13.45 6.42
C LYS A 254 -17.46 13.46 7.90
N ALA A 255 -16.41 14.18 8.27
CA ALA A 255 -16.04 14.42 9.66
C ALA A 255 -17.02 15.39 10.33
N ASP A 256 -17.15 15.29 11.65
CA ASP A 256 -17.91 16.29 12.42
C ASP A 256 -17.16 17.61 12.50
N ARG A 257 -15.82 17.53 12.48
CA ARG A 257 -14.95 18.68 12.48
C ARG A 257 -13.75 18.47 11.56
N TRP A 258 -13.49 19.49 10.76
CA TRP A 258 -12.28 19.58 9.94
C TRP A 258 -11.34 20.61 10.56
N ILE A 259 -10.07 20.25 10.73
CA ILE A 259 -9.01 21.11 11.26
C ILE A 259 -8.01 21.42 10.13
N PRO A 260 -8.01 22.63 9.56
CA PRO A 260 -7.15 23.03 8.45
C PRO A 260 -5.71 23.32 8.91
N ILE A 261 -4.96 22.25 9.17
CA ILE A 261 -3.58 22.35 9.67
C ILE A 261 -2.61 22.86 8.59
N ALA A 262 -1.60 23.63 8.99
CA ALA A 262 -0.45 23.90 8.14
C ALA A 262 0.30 22.59 7.79
N PRO A 263 0.61 22.30 6.51
CA PRO A 263 1.35 21.09 6.14
C PRO A 263 2.70 21.02 6.85
N GLY A 264 3.03 19.84 7.39
CA GLY A 264 4.28 19.57 8.10
C GLY A 264 4.26 19.89 9.59
N THR A 265 3.15 20.40 10.14
CA THR A 265 3.05 20.74 11.58
C THR A 265 2.17 19.76 12.38
N ASP A 266 1.85 18.58 11.82
CA ASP A 266 1.00 17.57 12.47
C ASP A 266 1.55 17.12 13.83
N GLY A 267 2.87 16.91 13.92
CA GLY A 267 3.53 16.55 15.18
C GLY A 267 3.46 17.66 16.24
N VAL A 268 3.60 18.92 15.84
CA VAL A 268 3.47 20.09 16.73
C VAL A 268 2.04 20.18 17.29
N LEU A 269 1.02 19.95 16.46
CA LEU A 269 -0.37 19.91 16.92
C LEU A 269 -0.60 18.75 17.91
N ALA A 270 -0.07 17.56 17.62
CA ALA A 270 -0.18 16.42 18.51
C ALA A 270 0.44 16.70 19.89
N LEU A 271 1.61 17.35 19.94
CA LEU A 271 2.27 17.74 21.19
C LEU A 271 1.52 18.85 21.93
N GLY A 272 0.85 19.77 21.21
CA GLY A 272 -0.07 20.73 21.85
C GLY A 272 -1.32 20.08 22.45
N ILE A 273 -1.87 19.04 21.81
CA ILE A 273 -2.96 18.25 22.38
C ILE A 273 -2.46 17.49 23.62
N ALA A 274 -1.25 16.91 23.57
CA ALA A 274 -0.62 16.29 24.73
C ALA A 274 -0.41 17.30 25.88
N ASN A 275 0.02 18.53 25.58
CA ASN A 275 0.15 19.61 26.55
C ASN A 275 -1.17 19.88 27.27
N ALA A 276 -2.26 20.01 26.51
CA ALA A 276 -3.59 20.19 27.08
C ALA A 276 -4.04 19.01 27.96
N LEU A 277 -3.83 17.77 27.51
CA LEU A 277 -4.15 16.57 28.29
C LEU A 277 -3.38 16.52 29.62
N ILE A 278 -2.08 16.81 29.59
CA ILE A 278 -1.21 16.77 30.78
C ILE A 278 -1.56 17.89 31.74
N ARG A 279 -1.72 19.12 31.23
CA ARG A 279 -1.97 20.31 32.06
C ARG A 279 -3.34 20.29 32.74
N GLU A 280 -4.35 19.73 32.08
CA GLU A 280 -5.69 19.53 32.66
C GLU A 280 -5.84 18.19 33.40
N ARG A 281 -4.77 17.38 33.49
CA ARG A 281 -4.79 16.01 34.08
C ARG A 281 -5.89 15.12 33.52
N LEU A 282 -6.04 15.13 32.20
CA LEU A 282 -7.03 14.36 31.44
C LEU A 282 -6.47 13.06 30.84
N TYR A 283 -5.18 12.78 31.05
CA TYR A 283 -4.56 11.54 30.63
C TYR A 283 -4.89 10.39 31.60
N ASP A 284 -4.78 9.15 31.14
CA ASP A 284 -4.98 7.94 31.94
C ASP A 284 -3.76 7.75 32.87
N GLU A 285 -3.87 8.27 34.09
CA GLU A 285 -2.79 8.25 35.08
C GLU A 285 -2.36 6.82 35.43
N GLU A 286 -3.32 5.90 35.56
CA GLU A 286 -3.04 4.50 35.88
C GLU A 286 -2.25 3.83 34.76
N PHE A 287 -2.69 3.98 33.51
CA PHE A 287 -1.98 3.44 32.35
C PHE A 287 -0.58 4.02 32.24
N VAL A 288 -0.44 5.34 32.39
CA VAL A 288 0.86 6.02 32.30
C VAL A 288 1.82 5.52 33.38
N GLN A 289 1.37 5.41 34.63
CA GLN A 289 2.21 4.95 35.73
C GLN A 289 2.65 3.48 35.59
N GLN A 290 1.72 2.60 35.22
CA GLN A 290 1.97 1.16 35.21
C GLN A 290 2.64 0.67 33.92
N HIS A 291 2.26 1.25 32.77
CA HIS A 291 2.55 0.70 31.45
C HIS A 291 3.40 1.59 30.56
N THR A 292 3.96 2.69 31.06
CA THR A 292 4.85 3.56 30.26
C THR A 292 6.23 3.77 30.86
N PHE A 293 7.18 4.18 30.01
CA PHE A 293 8.54 4.56 30.36
C PHE A 293 8.91 5.88 29.67
N GLY A 294 9.71 6.72 30.35
CA GLY A 294 10.14 8.02 29.83
C GLY A 294 9.07 9.13 29.88
N PHE A 295 7.98 8.93 30.64
CA PHE A 295 6.97 9.98 30.82
C PHE A 295 7.45 11.09 31.77
N GLU A 296 7.90 10.71 32.97
CA GLU A 296 8.57 11.61 33.93
C GLU A 296 10.08 11.63 33.66
N ASP A 297 10.76 12.64 34.20
CA ASP A 297 12.22 12.71 34.23
C ASP A 297 12.78 11.51 35.03
N TRP A 298 13.94 11.02 34.64
CA TRP A 298 14.55 9.84 35.27
C TRP A 298 16.07 9.93 35.30
N VAL A 299 16.69 9.08 36.10
CA VAL A 299 18.15 8.96 36.19
C VAL A 299 18.53 7.56 35.74
N ASP A 300 19.47 7.46 34.81
CA ASP A 300 19.93 6.17 34.32
C ASP A 300 20.94 5.49 35.26
N GLY A 301 21.34 4.27 34.91
CA GLY A 301 22.32 3.50 35.69
C GLY A 301 23.72 4.12 35.76
N SER A 302 24.01 5.14 34.94
CA SER A 302 25.26 5.90 34.97
C SER A 302 25.17 7.16 35.83
N GLY A 303 23.99 7.48 36.38
CA GLY A 303 23.75 8.71 37.14
C GLY A 303 23.40 9.92 36.26
N GLN A 304 23.22 9.73 34.94
CA GLN A 304 22.82 10.80 34.03
C GLN A 304 21.33 11.09 34.19
N GLN A 305 20.99 12.38 34.34
CA GLN A 305 19.60 12.83 34.34
C GLN A 305 19.08 12.92 32.90
N HIS A 306 17.89 12.38 32.68
CA HIS A 306 17.20 12.38 31.40
C HIS A 306 15.87 13.12 31.49
N LEU A 307 15.60 13.96 30.49
CA LEU A 307 14.34 14.68 30.33
C LEU A 307 13.20 13.71 30.02
N GLY A 308 12.09 13.85 30.73
CA GLY A 308 10.84 13.13 30.50
C GLY A 308 9.94 13.84 29.48
N PHE A 309 9.08 13.05 28.83
CA PHE A 309 8.10 13.56 27.87
C PHE A 309 7.18 14.64 28.43
N LYS A 310 6.75 14.50 29.69
CA LYS A 310 5.88 15.47 30.35
C LYS A 310 6.51 16.85 30.44
N ASN A 311 7.75 16.93 30.93
CA ASN A 311 8.46 18.20 31.07
C ASN A 311 8.83 18.81 29.73
N LEU A 312 9.24 17.99 28.75
CA LEU A 312 9.42 18.42 27.37
C LEU A 312 8.15 19.10 26.81
N VAL A 313 7.01 18.43 26.92
CA VAL A 313 5.73 18.90 26.37
C VAL A 313 5.26 20.18 27.06
N LEU A 314 5.36 20.24 28.39
CA LEU A 314 4.92 21.40 29.16
C LEU A 314 5.78 22.64 28.93
N LYS A 315 7.09 22.46 28.72
CA LYS A 315 8.05 23.55 28.53
C LYS A 315 8.06 24.09 27.10
N GLU A 316 8.13 23.20 26.10
CA GLU A 316 8.43 23.59 24.71
C GLU A 316 7.16 23.82 23.86
N TYR A 317 6.01 23.24 24.23
CA TYR A 317 4.80 23.23 23.40
C TYR A 317 3.65 23.99 24.03
N SER A 318 3.88 25.27 24.38
CA SER A 318 2.81 26.15 24.84
C SER A 318 1.68 26.26 23.80
N LEU A 319 0.43 26.33 24.25
CA LEU A 319 -0.72 26.34 23.34
C LEU A 319 -0.71 27.53 22.37
N LEU A 320 -0.17 28.68 22.79
CA LEU A 320 -0.02 29.86 21.93
C LEU A 320 1.01 29.63 20.82
N ALA A 321 2.17 29.06 21.15
CA ALA A 321 3.20 28.73 20.17
C ALA A 321 2.70 27.66 19.18
N VAL A 322 2.04 26.61 19.67
CA VAL A 322 1.40 25.59 18.83
C VAL A 322 0.35 26.20 17.92
N SER A 323 -0.50 27.08 18.44
CA SER A 323 -1.54 27.76 17.65
C SER A 323 -0.92 28.61 16.53
N ALA A 324 0.16 29.33 16.82
CA ALA A 324 0.87 30.15 15.83
C ALA A 324 1.52 29.30 14.74
N ALA A 325 2.20 28.20 15.11
CA ALA A 325 2.89 27.33 14.17
C ALA A 325 1.92 26.55 13.26
N THR A 326 0.85 26.01 13.84
CA THR A 326 -0.08 25.10 13.15
C THR A 326 -1.21 25.82 12.43
N GLY A 327 -1.51 27.06 12.84
CA GLY A 327 -2.71 27.80 12.43
C GLY A 327 -4.02 27.28 13.06
N VAL A 328 -3.94 26.37 14.04
CA VAL A 328 -5.10 25.81 14.74
C VAL A 328 -5.35 26.59 16.02
N ALA A 329 -6.53 27.19 16.17
CA ALA A 329 -6.86 27.98 17.35
C ALA A 329 -6.76 27.18 18.65
N VAL A 330 -6.21 27.79 19.71
CA VAL A 330 -6.08 27.22 21.07
C VAL A 330 -7.36 26.55 21.55
N ARG A 331 -8.51 27.21 21.36
CA ARG A 331 -9.82 26.65 21.71
C ARG A 331 -10.06 25.28 21.05
N SER A 332 -9.70 25.13 19.78
CA SER A 332 -9.85 23.85 19.07
C SER A 332 -8.94 22.77 19.65
N ILE A 333 -7.71 23.13 20.05
CA ILE A 333 -6.76 22.20 20.67
C ILE A 333 -7.32 21.67 21.99
N LEU A 334 -7.83 22.56 22.85
CA LEU A 334 -8.46 22.21 24.12
C LEU A 334 -9.70 21.32 23.94
N GLU A 335 -10.59 21.69 23.00
CA GLU A 335 -11.78 20.89 22.71
C GLU A 335 -11.43 19.49 22.19
N ILE A 336 -10.40 19.35 21.35
CA ILE A 336 -9.93 18.05 20.88
C ILE A 336 -9.38 17.22 22.04
N ALA A 337 -8.55 17.81 22.90
CA ALA A 337 -7.98 17.12 24.07
C ALA A 337 -9.07 16.60 25.02
N ARG A 338 -10.05 17.45 25.35
CA ARG A 338 -11.19 17.06 26.21
C ARG A 338 -12.05 15.96 25.58
N ASN A 339 -12.36 16.07 24.28
CA ASN A 339 -13.09 15.02 23.57
C ASN A 339 -12.31 13.69 23.55
N LEU A 340 -11.00 13.74 23.31
CA LEU A 340 -10.14 12.55 23.27
C LEU A 340 -10.07 11.83 24.63
N ALA A 341 -10.09 12.59 25.72
CA ALA A 341 -10.13 12.06 27.08
C ALA A 341 -11.51 11.50 27.46
N SER A 342 -12.59 12.22 27.16
CA SER A 342 -13.94 11.87 27.65
C SER A 342 -14.71 10.89 26.77
N LEU A 343 -14.45 10.83 25.46
CA LEU A 343 -15.22 10.00 24.52
C LEU A 343 -14.52 8.66 24.28
N LYS A 344 -14.72 7.72 25.21
CA LYS A 344 -14.13 6.38 25.14
C LYS A 344 -15.05 5.33 24.50
N PRO A 345 -14.48 4.28 23.89
CA PRO A 345 -13.08 4.15 23.48
C PRO A 345 -12.73 5.14 22.35
N ALA A 346 -11.47 5.57 22.28
CA ALA A 346 -10.99 6.55 21.30
C ALA A 346 -9.83 5.98 20.48
N ILE A 347 -9.59 6.55 19.30
CA ILE A 347 -8.44 6.22 18.45
C ILE A 347 -7.83 7.50 17.88
N VAL A 348 -6.50 7.56 17.91
CA VAL A 348 -5.71 8.53 17.18
C VAL A 348 -4.98 7.86 16.03
N ILE A 349 -5.19 8.33 14.80
CA ILE A 349 -4.65 7.75 13.57
C ILE A 349 -3.53 8.64 13.03
N GLY A 350 -2.33 8.09 12.89
CA GLY A 350 -1.13 8.77 12.44
C GLY A 350 -0.61 8.34 11.07
N GLU A 351 -1.46 7.82 10.17
CA GLU A 351 -1.05 7.19 8.91
C GLU A 351 -1.32 8.05 7.65
N ARG A 352 -0.82 9.29 7.61
CA ARG A 352 -0.84 10.16 6.41
C ARG A 352 0.18 9.67 5.37
N GLY A 353 -0.27 8.84 4.43
CA GLY A 353 0.51 8.52 3.22
C GLY A 353 1.97 8.10 3.51
N PRO A 354 2.93 8.43 2.62
CA PRO A 354 4.33 8.00 2.78
C PRO A 354 5.09 8.77 3.88
N ALA A 355 4.93 10.09 3.96
CA ALA A 355 5.58 10.95 4.95
C ALA A 355 4.79 12.23 5.23
N TYR A 356 4.86 12.73 6.47
CA TYR A 356 4.38 14.06 6.87
C TYR A 356 5.38 15.18 6.47
N GLY A 357 6.66 14.87 6.51
CA GLY A 357 7.75 15.81 6.24
C GLY A 357 9.12 15.19 6.54
N PRO A 358 10.19 15.99 6.61
CA PRO A 358 11.57 15.50 6.82
C PRO A 358 11.78 14.86 8.21
N ASP A 359 10.95 15.21 9.20
CA ASP A 359 10.96 14.63 10.54
C ASP A 359 9.72 13.73 10.78
N ASP A 360 9.49 12.77 9.86
CA ASP A 360 8.32 11.88 9.88
C ASP A 360 8.31 10.99 11.13
N LEU A 361 9.48 10.52 11.56
CA LEU A 361 9.61 9.66 12.74
C LEU A 361 9.07 10.35 13.99
N HIS A 362 9.61 11.51 14.36
CA HIS A 362 9.20 12.20 15.59
C HIS A 362 7.77 12.72 15.48
N THR A 363 7.31 13.10 14.28
CA THR A 363 5.90 13.43 14.02
C THR A 363 4.97 12.27 14.36
N ARG A 364 5.32 11.05 13.93
CA ARG A 364 4.52 9.85 14.21
C ARG A 364 4.64 9.40 15.66
N MET A 365 5.81 9.57 16.28
CA MET A 365 5.97 9.34 17.71
C MET A 365 5.03 10.25 18.50
N ALA A 366 4.98 11.55 18.17
CA ALA A 366 4.11 12.52 18.82
C ALA A 366 2.62 12.18 18.67
N ILE A 367 2.19 11.75 17.48
CA ILE A 367 0.80 11.33 17.25
C ILE A 367 0.50 10.03 18.02
N HIS A 368 1.41 9.07 18.03
CA HIS A 368 1.23 7.79 18.72
C HIS A 368 1.19 7.95 20.25
N SER A 369 1.97 8.89 20.80
CA SER A 369 1.92 9.27 22.22
C SER A 369 0.51 9.61 22.69
N LEU A 370 -0.34 10.19 21.84
CA LEU A 370 -1.73 10.50 22.22
C LEU A 370 -2.57 9.25 22.51
N ASN A 371 -2.33 8.12 21.82
CA ASN A 371 -3.03 6.87 22.13
C ASN A 371 -2.60 6.30 23.49
N ALA A 372 -1.31 6.39 23.83
CA ALA A 372 -0.78 5.95 25.11
C ALA A 372 -1.26 6.83 26.27
N LEU A 373 -1.21 8.16 26.11
CA LEU A 373 -1.68 9.11 27.14
C LEU A 373 -3.10 8.84 27.58
N VAL A 374 -3.97 8.37 26.68
CA VAL A 374 -5.38 8.18 27.01
C VAL A 374 -5.77 6.70 27.12
N GLY A 375 -4.79 5.80 27.26
CA GLY A 375 -5.04 4.38 27.60
C GLY A 375 -5.66 3.52 26.50
N ASN A 376 -5.56 3.93 25.23
CA ASN A 376 -6.25 3.24 24.12
C ASN A 376 -5.51 2.00 23.58
N ILE A 377 -4.44 1.54 24.22
CA ILE A 377 -3.62 0.41 23.75
C ILE A 377 -4.14 -0.90 24.35
N GLY A 378 -4.49 -1.86 23.49
CA GLY A 378 -4.94 -3.18 23.91
C GLY A 378 -6.34 -3.22 24.49
N ILE A 379 -7.23 -2.38 23.98
CA ILE A 379 -8.64 -2.36 24.37
C ILE A 379 -9.54 -2.41 23.13
N PRO A 380 -10.74 -3.01 23.22
CA PRO A 380 -11.75 -2.92 22.16
C PRO A 380 -12.06 -1.47 21.81
N GLY A 381 -12.19 -1.17 20.52
CA GLY A 381 -12.37 0.19 20.01
C GLY A 381 -11.13 1.09 20.09
N GLY A 382 -9.97 0.52 20.46
CA GLY A 382 -8.66 1.17 20.52
C GLY A 382 -7.65 0.59 19.51
N LEU A 383 -6.38 0.53 19.91
CA LEU A 383 -5.29 -0.07 19.15
C LEU A 383 -5.13 -1.54 19.49
N LEU A 384 -5.11 -2.38 18.46
CA LEU A 384 -4.96 -3.83 18.55
C LEU A 384 -3.79 -4.29 17.67
N THR A 385 -3.38 -5.54 17.79
CA THR A 385 -2.52 -6.19 16.80
C THR A 385 -3.27 -7.28 16.08
N GLN A 386 -2.99 -7.41 14.79
CA GLN A 386 -3.41 -8.58 14.06
C GLN A 386 -2.54 -9.78 14.47
N GLY A 387 -3.19 -10.93 14.73
CA GLY A 387 -2.49 -12.20 14.96
C GLY A 387 -1.77 -12.71 13.71
N GLU A 388 -0.98 -13.76 13.86
CA GLU A 388 -0.36 -14.41 12.71
C GLU A 388 -1.35 -15.32 11.98
N ILE A 389 -1.26 -15.36 10.65
CA ILE A 389 -1.99 -16.34 9.84
C ILE A 389 -1.24 -17.67 9.98
N PRO A 390 -1.88 -18.75 10.45
CA PRO A 390 -1.20 -20.00 10.76
C PRO A 390 -0.96 -20.81 9.47
N LEU A 391 -0.12 -20.30 8.57
CA LEU A 391 0.26 -21.02 7.35
C LEU A 391 1.29 -22.10 7.66
N ALA A 392 1.31 -23.16 6.86
CA ALA A 392 2.30 -24.22 7.01
C ALA A 392 3.71 -23.65 6.75
N PRO A 393 4.71 -24.07 7.55
CA PRO A 393 6.08 -23.67 7.30
C PRO A 393 6.53 -24.21 5.93
N LEU A 394 7.07 -23.32 5.10
CA LEU A 394 7.67 -23.72 3.83
C LEU A 394 9.02 -24.43 4.07
N PRO A 395 9.48 -25.29 3.14
CA PRO A 395 10.79 -25.92 3.23
C PRO A 395 11.93 -24.92 3.49
N ALA A 396 12.99 -25.33 4.16
CA ALA A 396 14.16 -24.47 4.35
C ALA A 396 14.82 -24.14 3.00
N ILE A 397 15.34 -22.92 2.87
CA ILE A 397 16.07 -22.50 1.67
C ILE A 397 17.48 -23.09 1.74
N ARG A 398 17.88 -23.78 0.67
CA ARG A 398 19.23 -24.31 0.49
C ARG A 398 20.06 -23.25 -0.22
N GLN A 399 21.14 -22.80 0.42
CA GLN A 399 22.09 -21.86 -0.17
C GLN A 399 23.41 -22.57 -0.46
N ASP A 400 23.80 -22.58 -1.74
CA ASP A 400 25.15 -22.99 -2.14
C ASP A 400 26.16 -21.85 -1.93
N GLU A 401 27.44 -22.13 -2.17
CA GLU A 401 28.51 -21.16 -1.92
C GLU A 401 28.40 -19.90 -2.79
N ILE A 402 27.89 -20.02 -4.03
CA ILE A 402 27.61 -18.87 -4.90
C ILE A 402 26.52 -18.01 -4.25
N ALA A 403 25.46 -18.64 -3.75
CA ALA A 403 24.36 -17.91 -3.16
C ALA A 403 24.76 -17.17 -1.87
N LYS A 404 25.53 -17.83 -1.00
CA LYS A 404 26.07 -17.21 0.23
C LYS A 404 26.97 -16.02 -0.07
N ARG A 405 27.90 -16.15 -1.02
CA ARG A 405 28.80 -15.06 -1.42
C ARG A 405 28.04 -13.88 -2.01
N GLY A 406 27.01 -14.15 -2.81
CA GLY A 406 26.17 -13.10 -3.37
C GLY A 406 25.31 -12.41 -2.32
N ALA A 407 24.69 -13.15 -1.40
CA ALA A 407 23.87 -12.60 -0.32
C ALA A 407 24.68 -11.76 0.69
N ALA A 408 25.99 -12.02 0.82
CA ALA A 408 26.89 -11.22 1.66
C ALA A 408 27.25 -9.86 1.05
N GLN A 409 26.93 -9.62 -0.23
CA GLN A 409 27.19 -8.33 -0.87
C GLN A 409 26.23 -7.25 -0.36
N PRO A 410 26.68 -5.98 -0.30
CA PRO A 410 25.81 -4.85 0.01
C PRO A 410 24.64 -4.76 -0.98
N ARG A 411 23.50 -4.24 -0.55
CA ARG A 411 22.33 -4.07 -1.43
C ARG A 411 22.56 -2.90 -2.39
N ILE A 412 22.07 -3.02 -3.62
CA ILE A 412 22.18 -1.95 -4.63
C ILE A 412 21.34 -0.72 -4.25
N ASP A 413 20.26 -0.88 -3.48
CA ASP A 413 19.46 0.24 -2.98
C ASP A 413 20.07 0.91 -1.73
N GLY A 414 21.07 0.30 -1.08
CA GLY A 414 21.70 0.84 0.13
C GLY A 414 20.84 0.71 1.40
N ALA A 415 19.74 -0.06 1.37
CA ALA A 415 18.96 -0.35 2.57
C ALA A 415 19.80 -1.16 3.57
N GLY A 416 19.78 -0.77 4.83
CA GLY A 416 20.59 -1.39 5.89
C GLY A 416 22.03 -0.86 6.00
N GLU A 417 22.42 0.15 5.21
CA GLU A 417 23.74 0.80 5.29
C GLU A 417 23.63 2.23 5.83
N LYS A 418 24.65 2.70 6.58
CA LYS A 418 24.87 4.12 6.90
C LYS A 418 23.63 4.79 7.51
N GLN A 419 23.16 5.92 6.99
CA GLN A 419 21.95 6.59 7.47
C GLN A 419 20.64 5.81 7.23
N TYR A 420 20.64 4.71 6.47
CA TYR A 420 19.45 3.91 6.12
C TYR A 420 19.38 2.57 6.87
N LEU A 421 20.00 2.48 8.06
CA LEU A 421 20.04 1.26 8.90
C LEU A 421 18.66 0.66 9.22
N MET A 422 17.63 1.50 9.35
CA MET A 422 16.26 1.06 9.68
C MET A 422 15.35 0.89 8.47
N VAL A 423 15.83 1.22 7.27
CA VAL A 423 15.01 1.23 6.06
C VAL A 423 14.92 -0.17 5.49
N SER A 424 13.71 -0.55 5.05
CA SER A 424 13.53 -1.83 4.38
C SER A 424 13.95 -1.84 2.91
N ASP A 425 13.67 -0.74 2.20
CA ASP A 425 13.91 -0.58 0.77
C ASP A 425 14.14 0.91 0.47
N THR A 426 15.16 1.25 -0.33
CA THR A 426 15.51 2.65 -0.62
C THR A 426 15.57 2.93 -2.13
N VAL A 427 14.41 2.86 -2.79
CA VAL A 427 14.30 2.94 -4.25
C VAL A 427 14.87 4.26 -4.80
N GLN A 428 14.79 5.32 -4.02
CA GLN A 428 15.24 6.68 -4.34
C GLN A 428 16.73 6.77 -4.65
N LEU A 429 17.54 5.84 -4.14
CA LEU A 429 18.98 5.77 -4.38
C LEU A 429 19.35 4.95 -5.61
N LEU A 430 18.41 4.19 -6.18
CA LEU A 430 18.68 3.34 -7.34
C LEU A 430 19.22 4.13 -8.56
N PRO A 431 18.68 5.31 -8.94
CA PRO A 431 19.20 6.04 -10.08
C PRO A 431 20.71 6.30 -9.97
N GLU A 432 21.16 6.82 -8.83
CA GLU A 432 22.57 7.17 -8.60
C GLU A 432 23.47 5.93 -8.51
N ARG A 433 23.05 4.92 -7.74
CA ARG A 433 23.86 3.71 -7.48
C ARG A 433 24.00 2.84 -8.72
N VAL A 434 22.92 2.65 -9.47
CA VAL A 434 22.96 1.92 -10.76
C VAL A 434 23.76 2.72 -11.80
N MET A 435 23.58 4.05 -11.87
CA MET A 435 24.33 4.89 -12.81
C MET A 435 25.84 4.86 -12.54
N SER A 436 26.25 4.93 -11.28
CA SER A 436 27.66 4.92 -10.87
C SER A 436 28.29 3.52 -10.90
N GLY A 437 27.49 2.46 -10.95
CA GLY A 437 27.96 1.08 -10.85
C GLY A 437 28.55 0.76 -9.48
N ARG A 438 28.14 1.48 -8.43
CA ARG A 438 28.58 1.28 -7.04
C ARG A 438 27.40 0.82 -6.18
N PRO A 439 27.57 -0.19 -5.31
CA PRO A 439 28.82 -0.91 -5.01
C PRO A 439 29.27 -1.87 -6.13
N TYR A 440 28.41 -2.19 -7.08
CA TYR A 440 28.69 -3.00 -8.27
C TYR A 440 27.67 -2.70 -9.38
N PRO A 441 27.94 -3.04 -10.65
CA PRO A 441 26.97 -2.90 -11.73
C PRO A 441 25.85 -3.96 -11.65
N ILE A 442 24.65 -3.60 -12.11
CA ILE A 442 23.52 -4.52 -12.28
C ILE A 442 23.53 -5.11 -13.69
N ASN A 443 23.62 -6.44 -13.79
CA ASN A 443 23.70 -7.17 -15.05
C ASN A 443 22.36 -7.72 -15.55
N ALA A 444 21.39 -7.87 -14.64
CA ALA A 444 20.03 -8.26 -14.98
C ALA A 444 19.02 -7.61 -14.03
N LEU A 445 17.91 -7.12 -14.58
CA LEU A 445 16.82 -6.49 -13.83
C LEU A 445 15.48 -7.15 -14.19
N PHE A 446 14.74 -7.57 -13.16
CA PHE A 446 13.41 -8.15 -13.28
C PHE A 446 12.40 -7.14 -12.75
N LEU A 447 11.43 -6.77 -13.58
CA LEU A 447 10.32 -5.89 -13.20
C LEU A 447 9.08 -6.73 -12.98
N PHE A 448 8.61 -6.83 -11.73
CA PHE A 448 7.44 -7.61 -11.38
C PHE A 448 6.37 -6.77 -10.69
N ALA A 449 5.17 -6.73 -11.27
CA ALA A 449 4.02 -5.97 -10.76
C ALA A 449 4.33 -4.49 -10.43
N THR A 450 5.30 -3.89 -11.15
CA THR A 450 5.83 -2.55 -10.89
C THR A 450 6.00 -1.75 -12.16
N ASN A 451 5.92 -0.43 -12.03
CA ASN A 451 6.26 0.53 -13.07
C ASN A 451 7.02 1.71 -12.42
N PRO A 452 8.32 1.53 -12.10
CA PRO A 452 9.09 2.57 -11.43
C PRO A 452 9.19 3.87 -12.24
N LEU A 453 9.22 3.82 -13.58
CA LEU A 453 9.29 5.04 -14.40
C LEU A 453 8.00 5.88 -14.39
N ALA A 454 6.85 5.31 -14.01
CA ALA A 454 5.64 6.09 -13.77
C ALA A 454 5.56 6.68 -12.35
N ASN A 455 6.20 6.03 -11.37
CA ASN A 455 5.97 6.28 -9.94
C ASN A 455 7.15 6.96 -9.22
N HIS A 456 8.36 6.85 -9.75
CA HIS A 456 9.56 7.35 -9.11
C HIS A 456 9.68 8.88 -9.29
N PRO A 457 10.00 9.65 -8.24
CA PRO A 457 10.26 11.07 -8.39
C PRO A 457 11.38 11.36 -9.40
N ALA A 458 12.56 10.76 -9.28
CA ALA A 458 13.63 10.91 -10.27
C ALA A 458 13.52 9.91 -11.46
N LYS A 459 12.37 9.85 -12.14
CA LYS A 459 12.14 8.88 -13.22
C LYS A 459 13.10 9.04 -14.40
N GLU A 460 13.50 10.27 -14.75
CA GLU A 460 14.44 10.53 -15.85
C GLU A 460 15.82 9.96 -15.52
N ALA A 461 16.33 10.24 -14.32
CA ALA A 461 17.60 9.69 -13.87
C ALA A 461 17.54 8.15 -13.75
N LEU A 462 16.41 7.61 -13.30
CA LEU A 462 16.21 6.16 -13.24
C LEU A 462 16.19 5.54 -14.64
N ALA A 463 15.54 6.18 -15.62
CA ALA A 463 15.51 5.71 -16.99
C ALA A 463 16.92 5.66 -17.58
N GLU A 464 17.73 6.71 -17.41
CA GLU A 464 19.14 6.71 -17.84
C GLU A 464 19.95 5.63 -17.13
N ALA A 465 19.71 5.39 -15.84
CA ALA A 465 20.38 4.33 -15.10
C ALA A 465 19.99 2.94 -15.63
N MET A 466 18.71 2.73 -15.97
CA MET A 466 18.22 1.47 -16.55
C MET A 466 18.87 1.14 -17.90
N LYS A 467 19.25 2.13 -18.72
CA LYS A 467 19.95 1.88 -20.01
C LYS A 467 21.30 1.18 -19.84
N LYS A 468 21.95 1.32 -18.68
CA LYS A 468 23.21 0.62 -18.37
C LYS A 468 23.03 -0.86 -18.05
N ILE A 469 21.79 -1.31 -17.82
CA ILE A 469 21.51 -2.70 -17.43
C ILE A 469 21.39 -3.55 -18.69
N PRO A 470 22.30 -4.52 -18.94
CA PRO A 470 22.34 -5.25 -20.21
C PRO A 470 21.13 -6.16 -20.47
N PHE A 471 20.41 -6.57 -19.42
CA PHE A 471 19.30 -7.50 -19.55
C PHE A 471 18.15 -7.09 -18.62
N ILE A 472 17.03 -6.67 -19.21
CA ILE A 472 15.85 -6.28 -18.45
C ILE A 472 14.67 -7.16 -18.90
N VAL A 473 14.02 -7.81 -17.94
CA VAL A 473 12.83 -8.64 -18.13
C VAL A 473 11.65 -7.98 -17.45
N SER A 474 10.56 -7.74 -18.18
CA SER A 474 9.30 -7.24 -17.61
C SER A 474 8.24 -8.32 -17.55
N PHE A 475 7.59 -8.46 -16.39
CA PHE A 475 6.42 -9.32 -16.18
C PHE A 475 5.11 -8.53 -16.27
N SER A 476 5.07 -7.43 -17.02
CA SER A 476 3.86 -6.60 -17.12
C SER A 476 2.88 -7.18 -18.15
N PRO A 477 1.56 -7.18 -17.85
CA PRO A 477 0.53 -7.44 -18.85
C PRO A 477 0.39 -6.32 -19.88
N PHE A 478 1.04 -5.16 -19.68
CA PHE A 478 0.91 -3.96 -20.50
C PHE A 478 2.28 -3.44 -20.97
N LEU A 479 2.30 -2.74 -22.10
CA LEU A 479 3.49 -2.03 -22.56
C LEU A 479 3.61 -0.64 -21.92
N ASP A 480 3.85 -0.63 -20.61
CA ASP A 480 4.03 0.56 -19.79
C ASP A 480 5.43 1.21 -19.94
N GLU A 481 5.64 2.37 -19.29
CA GLU A 481 6.87 3.15 -19.38
C GLU A 481 8.13 2.33 -19.03
N SER A 482 8.06 1.51 -17.98
CA SER A 482 9.19 0.68 -17.55
C SER A 482 9.37 -0.55 -18.45
N SER A 483 8.28 -1.16 -18.91
CA SER A 483 8.29 -2.31 -19.81
C SER A 483 8.83 -1.95 -21.19
N ARG A 484 8.66 -0.70 -21.64
CA ARG A 484 9.31 -0.18 -22.85
C ARG A 484 10.83 -0.18 -22.77
N MET A 485 11.41 -0.26 -21.58
CA MET A 485 12.87 -0.38 -21.38
C MET A 485 13.34 -1.83 -21.34
N ALA A 486 12.43 -2.80 -21.24
CA ALA A 486 12.77 -4.23 -21.20
C ALA A 486 13.24 -4.79 -22.55
N GLY A 487 14.28 -5.62 -22.54
CA GLY A 487 14.70 -6.39 -23.71
C GLY A 487 13.80 -7.60 -23.98
N LEU A 488 13.16 -8.11 -22.92
CA LEU A 488 12.26 -9.26 -22.93
C LEU A 488 11.01 -8.95 -22.10
N ILE A 489 9.83 -9.25 -22.63
CA ILE A 489 8.57 -9.14 -21.92
C ILE A 489 7.91 -10.52 -21.83
N LEU A 490 7.55 -10.90 -20.60
CA LEU A 490 6.86 -12.13 -20.24
C LEU A 490 5.50 -11.76 -19.64
N PRO A 491 4.42 -11.70 -20.42
CA PRO A 491 3.16 -11.14 -19.94
C PRO A 491 2.57 -11.96 -18.79
N ASP A 492 2.41 -11.33 -17.63
CA ASP A 492 1.71 -11.90 -16.48
C ASP A 492 0.19 -11.91 -16.70
N GLN A 493 -0.47 -12.90 -16.12
CA GLN A 493 -1.93 -12.99 -16.12
C GLN A 493 -2.54 -11.93 -15.20
N THR A 494 -3.74 -11.44 -15.51
CA THR A 494 -4.47 -10.59 -14.56
C THR A 494 -4.94 -11.38 -13.34
N TYR A 495 -5.34 -10.71 -12.27
CA TYR A 495 -5.83 -11.38 -11.06
C TYR A 495 -7.11 -12.21 -11.28
N LEU A 496 -7.77 -12.08 -12.44
CA LEU A 496 -8.95 -12.87 -12.81
C LEU A 496 -8.61 -14.16 -13.56
N GLU A 497 -7.37 -14.33 -14.02
CA GLU A 497 -6.95 -15.43 -14.91
C GLU A 497 -6.01 -16.43 -14.24
N ARG A 498 -5.68 -16.24 -12.95
CA ARG A 498 -4.59 -16.96 -12.29
C ARG A 498 -4.95 -17.46 -10.89
N TRP A 499 -4.23 -18.49 -10.47
CA TRP A 499 -4.14 -18.86 -9.06
C TRP A 499 -3.47 -17.76 -8.24
N GLN A 500 -4.09 -17.37 -7.15
CA GLN A 500 -3.58 -16.35 -6.25
C GLN A 500 -4.13 -16.49 -4.83
N ASP A 501 -3.37 -15.97 -3.88
CA ASP A 501 -3.80 -15.74 -2.51
C ASP A 501 -3.75 -14.26 -2.16
N ASP A 502 -4.40 -13.91 -1.05
CA ASP A 502 -4.18 -12.63 -0.39
C ASP A 502 -4.23 -12.83 1.12
N GLN A 503 -3.22 -12.28 1.77
CA GLN A 503 -3.12 -12.26 3.21
C GLN A 503 -3.53 -10.86 3.62
N VAL A 504 -4.75 -10.74 4.16
CA VAL A 504 -5.27 -9.46 4.63
C VAL A 504 -4.40 -9.04 5.80
N THR A 505 -3.47 -8.12 5.57
CA THR A 505 -2.50 -7.61 6.57
C THR A 505 -2.76 -6.14 6.95
N HIS A 506 -3.91 -5.59 6.56
CA HIS A 506 -4.27 -4.23 6.89
C HIS A 506 -5.00 -4.15 8.23
N LEU A 507 -5.18 -2.92 8.72
CA LEU A 507 -5.67 -2.42 10.02
C LEU A 507 -7.04 -2.96 10.53
N ALA A 508 -7.44 -4.17 10.16
CA ALA A 508 -8.78 -4.72 10.34
C ALA A 508 -8.99 -5.39 11.70
N GLY A 509 -7.92 -5.80 12.38
CA GLY A 509 -7.99 -6.34 13.75
C GLY A 509 -8.35 -7.82 13.83
N PHE A 510 -8.34 -8.51 12.69
CA PHE A 510 -8.55 -9.95 12.57
C PHE A 510 -7.65 -10.51 11.47
N THR A 511 -7.42 -11.82 11.46
CA THR A 511 -6.65 -12.47 10.40
C THR A 511 -7.59 -13.02 9.33
N CYS A 512 -7.22 -12.84 8.06
CA CYS A 512 -7.97 -13.40 6.94
C CYS A 512 -7.01 -13.79 5.82
N PHE A 513 -7.21 -15.01 5.32
CA PHE A 513 -6.52 -15.57 4.18
C PHE A 513 -7.54 -15.81 3.07
N SER A 514 -7.33 -15.19 1.91
CA SER A 514 -8.17 -15.40 0.73
C SER A 514 -7.47 -16.27 -0.29
N LEU A 515 -8.24 -17.12 -0.97
CA LEU A 515 -7.77 -17.98 -2.04
C LEU A 515 -8.65 -17.78 -3.28
N ALA A 516 -8.02 -17.65 -4.44
CA ALA A 516 -8.71 -17.56 -5.72
C ALA A 516 -8.07 -18.46 -6.76
N ARG A 517 -8.92 -19.21 -7.46
CA ARG A 517 -8.60 -19.87 -8.72
C ARG A 517 -8.89 -18.93 -9.91
N PRO A 518 -8.39 -19.23 -11.11
CA PRO A 518 -8.78 -18.50 -12.32
C PRO A 518 -10.31 -18.43 -12.47
N ALA A 519 -10.85 -17.22 -12.54
CA ALA A 519 -12.28 -16.99 -12.78
C ALA A 519 -12.60 -16.95 -14.29
N SER A 520 -11.60 -16.61 -15.11
CA SER A 520 -11.66 -16.73 -16.56
C SER A 520 -10.45 -17.49 -17.06
N ARG A 521 -10.59 -18.15 -18.21
CA ARG A 521 -9.45 -18.72 -18.92
C ARG A 521 -8.54 -17.58 -19.39
N PRO A 522 -7.21 -17.78 -19.44
CA PRO A 522 -6.31 -16.76 -19.98
C PRO A 522 -6.75 -16.32 -21.38
N LEU A 523 -6.96 -15.02 -21.59
CA LEU A 523 -7.41 -14.48 -22.88
C LEU A 523 -6.32 -14.48 -23.95
N HIS A 524 -5.07 -14.54 -23.50
CA HIS A 524 -3.86 -14.41 -24.30
C HIS A 524 -2.87 -15.50 -23.88
N ASP A 525 -1.79 -15.66 -24.65
CA ASP A 525 -0.67 -16.55 -24.32
C ASP A 525 0.20 -15.96 -23.19
N SER A 526 -0.46 -15.69 -22.06
CA SER A 526 0.11 -15.15 -20.83
C SER A 526 0.18 -16.23 -19.77
N ARG A 527 1.22 -16.19 -18.93
CA ARG A 527 1.40 -17.13 -17.82
C ARG A 527 1.49 -16.36 -16.53
N ASN A 528 1.04 -17.00 -15.45
CA ASN A 528 1.27 -16.47 -14.12
C ASN A 528 2.79 -16.35 -13.87
N ALA A 529 3.24 -15.16 -13.47
CA ALA A 529 4.66 -14.90 -13.20
C ALA A 529 5.23 -15.85 -12.12
N ALA A 530 4.40 -16.29 -11.16
CA ALA A 530 4.81 -17.25 -10.15
C ALA A 530 5.20 -18.61 -10.76
N ASP A 531 4.37 -19.12 -11.68
CA ASP A 531 4.66 -20.37 -12.41
C ASP A 531 5.91 -20.23 -13.28
N THR A 532 6.12 -19.05 -13.87
CA THR A 532 7.32 -18.74 -14.66
C THR A 532 8.59 -18.80 -13.81
N VAL A 533 8.57 -18.21 -12.60
CA VAL A 533 9.72 -18.26 -11.67
C VAL A 533 10.00 -19.68 -11.19
N LEU A 534 8.97 -20.46 -10.89
CA LEU A 534 9.13 -21.88 -10.54
C LEU A 534 9.79 -22.66 -11.68
N GLN A 535 9.33 -22.49 -12.92
CA GLN A 535 9.90 -23.16 -14.08
C GLN A 535 11.37 -22.76 -14.34
N VAL A 536 11.70 -21.47 -14.22
CA VAL A 536 13.09 -20.98 -14.29
C VAL A 536 13.94 -21.61 -13.18
N SER A 537 13.41 -21.69 -11.96
CA SER A 537 14.10 -22.29 -10.82
C SER A 537 14.42 -23.78 -11.05
N GLN A 538 13.48 -24.53 -11.65
CA GLN A 538 13.71 -25.93 -12.02
C GLN A 538 14.80 -26.06 -13.10
N THR A 539 14.84 -25.15 -14.06
CA THR A 539 15.86 -25.15 -15.12
C THR A 539 17.25 -24.81 -14.59
N LEU A 540 17.35 -23.91 -13.59
CA LEU A 540 18.60 -23.60 -12.92
C LEU A 540 19.17 -24.77 -12.09
N GLY A 541 18.30 -25.67 -11.64
CA GLY A 541 18.69 -26.89 -10.92
C GLY A 541 19.32 -26.62 -9.55
N GLY A 542 19.99 -27.65 -9.02
CA GLY A 542 20.80 -27.56 -7.80
C GLY A 542 20.06 -27.03 -6.57
N ALA A 543 20.71 -26.15 -5.82
CA ALA A 543 20.17 -25.54 -4.60
C ALA A 543 18.93 -24.65 -4.87
N VAL A 544 18.84 -24.04 -6.06
CA VAL A 544 17.72 -23.19 -6.45
C VAL A 544 16.46 -24.04 -6.63
N ALA A 545 16.52 -25.10 -7.46
CA ALA A 545 15.39 -26.02 -7.65
C ALA A 545 14.98 -26.70 -6.33
N GLY A 546 15.94 -27.11 -5.49
CA GLY A 546 15.66 -27.72 -4.19
C GLY A 546 15.01 -26.79 -3.16
N SER A 547 15.13 -25.47 -3.33
CA SER A 547 14.50 -24.47 -2.45
C SER A 547 13.09 -24.06 -2.88
N LEU A 548 12.72 -24.40 -4.13
CA LEU A 548 11.44 -24.11 -4.78
C LEU A 548 10.89 -25.39 -5.47
N PRO A 549 10.54 -26.45 -4.71
CA PRO A 549 10.28 -27.78 -5.25
C PRO A 549 8.94 -27.94 -5.99
N TRP A 550 8.07 -26.93 -5.94
CA TRP A 550 6.71 -27.00 -6.48
C TRP A 550 6.70 -26.96 -8.02
N LYS A 551 5.78 -27.73 -8.62
CA LYS A 551 5.59 -27.76 -10.08
C LYS A 551 4.89 -26.51 -10.58
N ASN A 552 3.96 -25.99 -9.78
CA ASN A 552 3.19 -24.80 -10.09
C ASN A 552 2.78 -24.07 -8.80
N PHE A 553 2.19 -22.89 -8.96
CA PHE A 553 1.81 -22.03 -7.86
C PHE A 553 0.64 -22.60 -7.05
N GLU A 554 -0.27 -23.36 -7.66
CA GLU A 554 -1.36 -24.06 -6.95
C GLU A 554 -0.82 -25.04 -5.90
N GLU A 555 0.22 -25.80 -6.24
CA GLU A 555 0.86 -26.75 -5.32
C GLU A 555 1.48 -26.04 -4.11
N LEU A 556 2.18 -24.91 -4.34
CA LEU A 556 2.70 -24.05 -3.26
C LEU A 556 1.57 -23.54 -2.36
N LEU A 557 0.46 -23.07 -2.95
CA LEU A 557 -0.69 -22.58 -2.19
C LEU A 557 -1.31 -23.70 -1.35
N ARG A 558 -1.46 -24.90 -1.91
CA ARG A 558 -2.03 -26.06 -1.21
C ARG A 558 -1.16 -26.45 -0.01
N ASP A 559 0.15 -26.57 -0.20
CA ASP A 559 1.08 -26.86 0.89
C ASP A 559 1.01 -25.81 2.00
N GLY A 560 1.05 -24.53 1.63
CA GLY A 560 0.97 -23.41 2.57
C GLY A 560 -0.35 -23.36 3.35
N VAL A 561 -1.47 -23.58 2.67
CA VAL A 561 -2.82 -23.54 3.23
C VAL A 561 -3.09 -24.69 4.20
N ARG A 562 -2.33 -25.79 4.14
CA ARG A 562 -2.46 -26.90 5.10
C ARG A 562 -2.36 -26.45 6.56
N GLY A 563 -1.52 -25.47 6.86
CA GLY A 563 -1.39 -24.93 8.20
C GLY A 563 -2.71 -24.35 8.74
N LEU A 564 -3.56 -23.77 7.88
CA LEU A 564 -4.85 -23.22 8.30
C LEU A 564 -5.78 -24.32 8.83
N TYR A 565 -5.73 -25.50 8.20
CA TYR A 565 -6.47 -26.67 8.63
C TYR A 565 -5.86 -27.27 9.91
N ASP A 566 -4.53 -27.44 9.94
CA ASP A 566 -3.83 -28.04 11.07
C ASP A 566 -3.89 -27.18 12.34
N ALA A 567 -4.07 -25.86 12.20
CA ALA A 567 -4.19 -24.94 13.32
C ALA A 567 -5.46 -25.15 14.16
N GLN A 568 -6.47 -25.84 13.62
CA GLN A 568 -7.75 -26.14 14.29
C GLN A 568 -8.41 -24.88 14.91
N ARG A 569 -8.22 -23.72 14.29
CA ARG A 569 -8.82 -22.44 14.67
C ARG A 569 -9.27 -21.67 13.43
N GLY A 570 -10.12 -20.66 13.65
CA GLY A 570 -10.75 -19.91 12.57
C GLY A 570 -11.62 -20.80 11.69
N TYR A 571 -12.19 -20.24 10.63
CA TYR A 571 -13.11 -20.96 9.77
C TYR A 571 -13.10 -20.43 8.34
N VAL A 572 -13.50 -21.31 7.42
CA VAL A 572 -13.84 -20.89 6.07
C VAL A 572 -15.09 -20.01 6.17
N VAL A 573 -15.05 -18.84 5.54
CA VAL A 573 -16.11 -17.82 5.66
C VAL A 573 -17.49 -18.42 5.42
N SER A 574 -18.46 -18.04 6.25
CA SER A 574 -19.83 -18.57 6.22
C SER A 574 -20.86 -17.47 6.48
N ALA A 575 -22.14 -17.85 6.51
CA ALA A 575 -23.22 -16.89 6.77
C ALA A 575 -23.10 -16.28 8.17
N HIS A 576 -23.52 -15.02 8.31
CA HIS A 576 -23.32 -14.26 9.55
C HIS A 576 -23.96 -14.89 10.80
N ALA A 577 -25.10 -15.56 10.65
CA ALA A 577 -25.76 -16.24 11.78
C ALA A 577 -24.94 -17.43 12.30
N GLU A 578 -24.39 -18.24 11.39
CA GLU A 578 -23.52 -19.37 11.73
C GLU A 578 -22.21 -18.88 12.37
N GLU A 579 -21.66 -17.80 11.83
CA GLU A 579 -20.50 -17.12 12.37
C GLU A 579 -20.73 -16.62 13.81
N ALA A 580 -21.88 -16.01 14.08
CA ALA A 580 -22.22 -15.50 15.41
C ALA A 580 -22.32 -16.63 16.43
N LEU A 581 -22.94 -17.76 16.07
CA LEU A 581 -23.01 -18.93 16.94
C LEU A 581 -21.62 -19.50 17.23
N ARG A 582 -20.77 -19.65 16.21
CA ARG A 582 -19.40 -20.15 16.38
C ARG A 582 -18.56 -19.26 17.29
N LYS A 583 -18.66 -17.94 17.14
CA LYS A 583 -18.00 -16.98 18.03
C LYS A 583 -18.39 -17.15 19.49
N VAL A 584 -19.64 -17.50 19.78
CA VAL A 584 -20.10 -17.78 21.14
C VAL A 584 -19.45 -19.06 21.66
N LEU A 585 -19.47 -20.14 20.90
CA LEU A 585 -18.86 -21.42 21.29
C LEU A 585 -17.35 -21.28 21.53
N GLU A 586 -16.63 -20.56 20.67
CA GLU A 586 -15.18 -20.35 20.79
C GLU A 586 -14.82 -19.50 22.02
N ARG A 587 -15.62 -18.49 22.36
CA ARG A 587 -15.43 -17.69 23.59
C ARG A 587 -15.52 -18.55 24.85
N GLU A 588 -16.35 -19.58 24.82
CA GLU A 588 -16.51 -20.57 25.89
C GLU A 588 -15.47 -21.71 25.81
N GLY A 589 -14.50 -21.64 24.87
CA GLY A 589 -13.44 -22.62 24.72
C GLY A 589 -13.81 -23.88 23.94
N PHE A 590 -14.90 -23.86 23.16
CA PHE A 590 -15.33 -24.98 22.32
C PHE A 590 -15.02 -24.73 20.85
N TRP A 591 -14.16 -25.57 20.26
CA TRP A 591 -13.88 -25.58 18.82
C TRP A 591 -14.51 -26.81 18.18
N VAL A 592 -15.27 -26.59 17.12
CA VAL A 592 -15.91 -27.67 16.34
C VAL A 592 -15.30 -27.70 14.95
N PRO A 593 -14.58 -28.78 14.58
CA PRO A 593 -14.02 -28.92 13.24
C PRO A 593 -15.11 -28.88 12.18
N GLU A 594 -15.01 -27.94 11.23
CA GLU A 594 -16.01 -27.81 10.16
C GLU A 594 -15.87 -28.89 9.09
N PHE A 595 -14.64 -29.35 8.84
CA PHE A 595 -14.31 -30.27 7.76
C PHE A 595 -13.68 -31.54 8.33
N LYS A 596 -14.02 -32.69 7.74
CA LYS A 596 -13.55 -34.02 8.18
C LYS A 596 -12.09 -34.28 7.84
N ASP A 597 -11.62 -33.71 6.73
CA ASP A 597 -10.27 -33.86 6.21
C ASP A 597 -9.84 -32.58 5.47
N TYR A 598 -8.55 -32.54 5.12
CA TYR A 598 -7.95 -31.40 4.43
C TYR A 598 -8.53 -31.18 3.01
N GLU A 599 -8.94 -32.24 2.31
CA GLU A 599 -9.49 -32.10 0.95
C GLU A 599 -10.86 -31.44 0.97
N ALA A 600 -11.70 -31.81 1.94
CA ALA A 600 -12.97 -31.14 2.19
C ALA A 600 -12.75 -29.66 2.57
N PHE A 601 -11.75 -29.37 3.40
CA PHE A 601 -11.37 -27.99 3.75
C PHE A 601 -10.90 -27.19 2.53
N TRP A 602 -9.98 -27.73 1.72
CA TRP A 602 -9.48 -27.10 0.51
C TRP A 602 -10.62 -26.77 -0.47
N ASN A 603 -11.52 -27.73 -0.72
CA ASN A 603 -12.68 -27.51 -1.57
C ASN A 603 -13.65 -26.47 -0.99
N GLY A 604 -13.89 -26.49 0.32
CA GLY A 604 -14.69 -25.47 1.00
C GLY A 604 -14.09 -24.07 0.85
N LEU A 605 -12.77 -23.95 1.02
CA LEU A 605 -12.03 -22.70 0.84
C LEU A 605 -12.12 -22.19 -0.61
N LEU A 606 -12.00 -23.08 -1.60
CA LEU A 606 -12.16 -22.72 -3.02
C LEU A 606 -13.58 -22.23 -3.35
N GLN A 607 -14.60 -22.84 -2.75
CA GLN A 607 -15.99 -22.49 -3.01
C GLN A 607 -16.42 -21.19 -2.32
N ARG A 608 -15.85 -20.87 -1.15
CA ARG A 608 -16.25 -19.70 -0.36
C ARG A 608 -15.26 -18.54 -0.42
N GLY A 609 -14.03 -18.80 -0.87
CA GLY A 609 -13.02 -17.81 -1.25
C GLY A 609 -12.12 -17.27 -0.13
N ALA A 610 -12.40 -17.57 1.14
CA ALA A 610 -11.56 -17.13 2.25
C ALA A 610 -11.71 -17.98 3.52
N TRP A 611 -10.64 -17.99 4.31
CA TRP A 611 -10.58 -18.38 5.71
C TRP A 611 -10.34 -17.13 6.55
N TRP A 612 -10.89 -17.09 7.74
CA TRP A 612 -10.61 -16.02 8.68
C TRP A 612 -10.79 -16.47 10.12
N ASP A 613 -10.12 -15.75 11.01
CA ASP A 613 -10.23 -15.95 12.43
C ASP A 613 -10.63 -14.62 13.09
N PRO A 614 -11.87 -14.53 13.60
CA PRO A 614 -12.35 -13.34 14.29
C PRO A 614 -11.81 -13.23 15.72
N THR A 615 -11.25 -14.32 16.27
CA THR A 615 -10.64 -14.36 17.60
C THR A 615 -9.20 -13.85 17.48
N GLY A 616 -9.06 -12.57 17.10
CA GLY A 616 -7.77 -11.90 17.02
C GLY A 616 -7.12 -11.82 18.40
N LEU A 617 -6.37 -12.84 18.81
CA LEU A 617 -5.54 -12.79 20.01
C LEU A 617 -4.14 -12.24 19.66
N PRO A 618 -3.52 -11.43 20.56
CA PRO A 618 -3.96 -11.12 21.93
C PRO A 618 -4.45 -9.67 22.09
N VAL A 619 -5.58 -9.50 22.79
CA VAL A 619 -6.08 -8.21 23.32
C VAL A 619 -5.33 -7.83 24.62
N SER A 620 -4.22 -8.48 24.95
CA SER A 620 -3.51 -8.21 26.21
C SER A 620 -2.44 -7.13 26.02
N ARG A 621 -2.45 -6.13 26.91
CA ARG A 621 -1.42 -5.08 26.98
C ARG A 621 0.00 -5.67 26.97
N LYS A 622 0.23 -6.78 27.67
CA LYS A 622 1.52 -7.50 27.70
C LYS A 622 1.97 -8.00 26.33
N ALA A 623 1.05 -8.46 25.48
CA ALA A 623 1.39 -8.89 24.13
C ALA A 623 1.70 -7.71 23.19
N LEU A 624 1.18 -6.53 23.51
CA LEU A 624 1.31 -5.34 22.70
C LEU A 624 2.54 -4.51 23.03
N LEU A 625 3.10 -4.61 24.24
CA LEU A 625 4.26 -3.85 24.70
C LEU A 625 5.52 -4.74 24.69
N LYS A 626 6.19 -4.81 23.53
CA LYS A 626 7.40 -5.63 23.31
C LYS A 626 8.68 -4.80 23.17
N THR A 627 8.70 -3.62 23.77
CA THR A 627 9.88 -2.75 23.83
C THR A 627 10.94 -3.30 24.79
N PRO A 628 12.17 -2.76 24.80
CA PRO A 628 13.19 -3.15 25.78
C PRO A 628 12.73 -3.04 27.25
N SER A 629 11.91 -2.04 27.60
CA SER A 629 11.34 -1.91 28.95
C SER A 629 10.11 -2.79 29.22
N GLY A 630 9.54 -3.45 28.19
CA GLY A 630 8.25 -4.13 28.29
C GLY A 630 7.06 -3.18 28.49
N LYS A 631 7.26 -1.88 28.28
CA LYS A 631 6.27 -0.80 28.45
C LYS A 631 6.14 0.04 27.19
N PHE A 632 5.13 0.90 27.10
CA PHE A 632 5.10 1.92 26.06
C PHE A 632 6.19 2.97 26.34
N GLU A 633 7.09 3.18 25.40
CA GLU A 633 8.26 4.03 25.57
C GLU A 633 8.03 5.40 24.93
N PHE A 634 7.84 6.43 25.75
CA PHE A 634 7.95 7.81 25.29
C PHE A 634 9.41 8.13 24.94
N TYR A 635 10.35 7.72 25.80
CA TYR A 635 11.77 7.71 25.50
C TYR A 635 12.12 6.38 24.82
N ALA A 636 12.35 6.39 23.50
CA ALA A 636 12.56 5.20 22.69
C ALA A 636 13.93 4.57 22.94
N THR A 637 14.00 3.66 23.91
CA THR A 637 15.22 2.93 24.29
C THR A 637 15.72 2.05 23.15
N ALA A 638 14.81 1.49 22.36
CA ALA A 638 15.17 0.74 21.15
C ALA A 638 15.96 1.60 20.14
N LEU A 639 15.60 2.89 20.01
CA LEU A 639 16.32 3.84 19.17
C LEU A 639 17.67 4.20 19.79
N LYS A 640 17.73 4.41 21.11
CA LYS A 640 19.00 4.62 21.84
C LYS A 640 19.98 3.47 21.64
N GLN A 641 19.52 2.23 21.77
CA GLN A 641 20.34 1.03 21.54
C GLN A 641 20.81 0.90 20.08
N LEU A 642 20.02 1.37 19.11
CA LEU A 642 20.45 1.43 17.71
C LEU A 642 21.54 2.48 17.50
N VAL A 643 21.34 3.68 18.07
CA VAL A 643 22.34 4.75 18.03
C VAL A 643 23.63 4.33 18.71
N ASP A 644 23.58 3.75 19.91
CA ASP A 644 24.76 3.29 20.63
C ASP A 644 25.55 2.23 19.86
N ARG A 645 24.85 1.33 19.15
CA ARG A 645 25.49 0.36 18.26
C ARG A 645 26.14 1.04 17.05
N ALA A 646 25.45 2.00 16.43
CA ALA A 646 26.02 2.77 15.32
C ALA A 646 27.24 3.59 15.76
N VAL A 647 27.21 4.23 16.94
CA VAL A 647 28.35 4.95 17.53
C VAL A 647 29.54 4.02 17.73
N LYS A 648 29.31 2.80 18.23
CA LYS A 648 30.39 1.81 18.41
C LYS A 648 31.00 1.35 17.07
N GLN A 649 30.23 1.35 15.98
CA GLN A 649 30.66 0.87 14.67
C GLN A 649 31.31 1.97 13.81
N GLU A 650 30.73 3.18 13.80
CA GLU A 650 31.09 4.28 12.89
C GLU A 650 31.66 5.51 13.63
N GLY A 651 31.66 5.53 14.97
CA GLY A 651 31.99 6.71 15.78
C GLY A 651 30.81 7.70 15.92
N LYS A 652 31.00 8.77 16.72
CA LYS A 652 29.94 9.79 16.97
C LYS A 652 29.60 10.65 15.75
N GLU A 653 30.50 10.70 14.78
CA GLU A 653 30.31 11.38 13.49
C GLU A 653 29.75 10.43 12.40
N GLY A 654 29.31 9.24 12.80
CA GLY A 654 28.68 8.28 11.90
C GLY A 654 27.46 8.88 11.20
N SER A 655 27.32 8.55 9.91
CA SER A 655 26.31 9.13 9.02
C SER A 655 24.87 9.00 9.55
N PHE A 656 24.55 7.89 10.20
CA PHE A 656 23.26 7.67 10.85
C PHE A 656 23.00 8.65 11.99
N ILE A 657 24.00 8.91 12.82
CA ILE A 657 23.89 9.79 13.98
C ILE A 657 23.77 11.22 13.51
N THR A 658 24.59 11.66 12.56
CA THR A 658 24.49 13.02 12.00
C THR A 658 23.12 13.26 11.35
N ALA A 659 22.60 12.27 10.61
CA ALA A 659 21.30 12.36 9.96
C ALA A 659 20.13 12.37 10.97
N LEU A 660 20.21 11.56 12.04
CA LEU A 660 19.24 11.55 13.14
C LEU A 660 19.35 12.82 14.00
N ALA A 661 20.57 13.31 14.21
CA ALA A 661 20.90 14.36 15.18
C ALA A 661 20.27 15.70 14.81
N ALA A 662 20.34 16.13 13.54
CA ALA A 662 19.75 17.37 13.02
C ALA A 662 19.83 18.61 13.97
N GLY A 663 20.87 18.70 14.82
CA GLY A 663 21.04 19.74 15.84
C GLY A 663 20.21 19.60 17.14
N LYS A 664 19.57 18.46 17.41
CA LYS A 664 18.88 18.15 18.67
C LYS A 664 19.88 17.73 19.76
N SER A 665 19.59 18.08 21.03
CA SER A 665 20.33 17.54 22.19
C SER A 665 20.09 16.04 22.35
N GLU A 666 20.93 15.36 23.12
CA GLU A 666 20.96 13.88 23.21
C GLU A 666 19.57 13.26 23.50
N ASP A 667 18.87 13.71 24.55
CA ASP A 667 17.55 13.14 24.90
C ASP A 667 16.46 13.40 23.86
N LEU A 668 16.51 14.55 23.18
CA LEU A 668 15.48 14.96 22.21
C LEU A 668 15.46 14.06 20.96
N LEU A 669 16.52 13.27 20.74
CA LEU A 669 16.57 12.27 19.68
C LEU A 669 15.68 11.06 19.96
N PHE A 670 15.45 10.78 21.24
CA PHE A 670 14.76 9.57 21.69
C PHE A 670 13.34 9.89 22.18
N LEU A 671 13.05 11.17 22.41
CA LEU A 671 11.72 11.66 22.76
C LEU A 671 10.92 12.07 21.52
N PRO A 672 9.57 12.17 21.59
CA PRO A 672 8.72 12.70 20.54
C PRO A 672 8.87 14.24 20.41
N ALA A 673 10.05 14.71 20.01
CA ALA A 673 10.38 16.12 19.90
C ALA A 673 10.34 16.58 18.44
N VAL A 674 9.44 17.51 18.12
CA VAL A 674 9.26 18.09 16.79
C VAL A 674 9.50 19.60 16.85
N ALA A 675 10.37 20.14 16.00
CA ALA A 675 10.69 21.56 16.03
C ALA A 675 9.45 22.43 15.76
N VAL A 676 9.20 23.41 16.65
CA VAL A 676 8.14 24.41 16.47
C VAL A 676 8.65 25.50 15.52
N ARG A 677 8.52 25.27 14.21
CA ARG A 677 8.91 26.25 13.18
C ARG A 677 7.67 26.86 12.53
N SER A 678 7.65 28.19 12.37
CA SER A 678 6.78 28.83 11.39
C SER A 678 7.36 28.52 10.02
N GLY A 679 6.61 27.79 9.19
CA GLY A 679 7.20 27.24 7.96
C GLY A 679 7.73 28.32 7.02
N GLU A 680 9.00 28.19 6.64
CA GLU A 680 9.72 29.13 5.78
C GLU A 680 9.03 29.24 4.41
N LYS A 681 8.77 30.46 3.97
CA LYS A 681 8.34 30.76 2.60
C LYS A 681 9.57 31.20 1.82
N THR A 682 9.83 30.56 0.70
CA THR A 682 10.77 31.12 -0.28
C THR A 682 10.00 32.09 -1.17
N GLU A 683 10.61 33.24 -1.51
CA GLU A 683 9.99 34.18 -2.45
C GLU A 683 9.74 33.54 -3.82
N SER A 684 10.61 32.60 -4.23
CA SER A 684 10.53 31.90 -5.50
C SER A 684 9.36 30.90 -5.61
N PHE A 685 8.99 30.23 -4.51
CA PHE A 685 7.94 29.20 -4.48
C PHE A 685 7.02 29.37 -3.25
N PRO A 686 6.06 30.31 -3.30
CA PRO A 686 5.33 30.76 -2.12
C PRO A 686 4.22 29.79 -1.65
N LEU A 687 3.88 28.76 -2.42
CA LEU A 687 2.81 27.80 -2.13
C LEU A 687 3.39 26.43 -1.78
N ARG A 688 2.68 25.64 -0.99
CA ARG A 688 3.03 24.23 -0.73
C ARG A 688 2.16 23.28 -1.54
N LEU A 689 2.77 22.28 -2.14
CA LEU A 689 2.08 21.20 -2.82
C LEU A 689 1.68 20.12 -1.80
N SER A 690 0.39 19.79 -1.78
CA SER A 690 -0.12 18.63 -1.04
C SER A 690 -0.76 17.66 -2.03
N THR A 691 -0.23 16.44 -2.08
CA THR A 691 -0.75 15.42 -2.98
C THR A 691 -1.73 14.49 -2.25
N TYR A 692 -2.73 13.97 -2.97
CA TYR A 692 -3.74 13.09 -2.38
C TYR A 692 -4.19 12.01 -3.37
N ARG A 693 -4.90 10.97 -2.91
CA ARG A 693 -5.35 9.86 -3.77
C ARG A 693 -6.86 9.80 -3.84
N LEU A 694 -7.39 9.52 -5.03
CA LEU A 694 -8.82 9.39 -5.29
C LEU A 694 -9.30 7.96 -5.03
N MET A 695 -10.51 7.81 -4.50
CA MET A 695 -11.16 6.50 -4.28
C MET A 695 -11.30 5.69 -5.58
N SER A 696 -11.45 6.35 -6.72
CA SER A 696 -11.57 5.70 -8.03
C SER A 696 -10.23 5.25 -8.61
N ARG A 697 -9.08 5.63 -8.02
CA ARG A 697 -7.76 5.35 -8.59
C ARG A 697 -7.10 4.13 -7.94
N PRO A 698 -6.74 3.10 -8.71
CA PRO A 698 -5.88 2.01 -8.25
C PRO A 698 -4.50 2.52 -7.83
N MET A 699 -3.80 1.73 -7.02
CA MET A 699 -2.42 2.07 -6.69
C MET A 699 -1.52 1.78 -7.90
N GLY A 700 -0.71 2.76 -8.29
CA GLY A 700 0.26 2.60 -9.38
C GLY A 700 -0.32 2.73 -10.79
N GLY A 701 -1.56 3.20 -10.97
CA GLY A 701 -2.10 3.44 -12.31
C GLY A 701 -3.62 3.62 -12.39
N GLY A 702 -4.18 3.14 -13.50
CA GLY A 702 -5.62 3.22 -13.84
C GLY A 702 -5.98 4.28 -14.88
N LYS A 703 -4.97 4.80 -15.62
CA LYS A 703 -5.19 5.69 -16.77
C LYS A 703 -5.75 4.96 -18.00
N ASN A 704 -5.62 3.64 -18.07
CA ASN A 704 -6.19 2.79 -19.11
C ASN A 704 -7.56 2.18 -18.72
N GLN A 705 -8.19 2.67 -17.65
CA GLN A 705 -9.49 2.20 -17.18
C GLN A 705 -10.54 3.32 -17.30
N PRO A 706 -11.17 3.50 -18.48
CA PRO A 706 -12.12 4.57 -18.75
C PRO A 706 -13.25 4.72 -17.72
N TRP A 707 -13.79 3.61 -17.17
CA TRP A 707 -14.87 3.70 -16.20
C TRP A 707 -14.40 4.37 -14.91
N LEU A 708 -13.15 4.12 -14.52
CA LEU A 708 -12.54 4.77 -13.36
C LEU A 708 -12.14 6.22 -13.66
N LEU A 709 -11.73 6.53 -14.90
CA LEU A 709 -11.47 7.91 -15.36
C LEU A 709 -12.71 8.78 -15.33
N GLU A 710 -13.84 8.22 -15.73
CA GLU A 710 -15.14 8.87 -15.74
C GLU A 710 -15.69 9.13 -14.34
N GLN A 711 -15.28 8.34 -13.33
CA GLN A 711 -15.73 8.56 -11.95
C GLN A 711 -15.25 9.92 -11.41
N PRO A 712 -16.17 10.85 -11.10
CA PRO A 712 -15.81 12.17 -10.62
C PRO A 712 -15.24 12.14 -9.20
N ALA A 713 -14.28 13.03 -8.92
CA ALA A 713 -13.83 13.29 -7.56
C ALA A 713 -15.01 13.82 -6.71
N VAL A 714 -15.22 13.24 -5.53
CA VAL A 714 -16.41 13.48 -4.70
C VAL A 714 -16.64 14.96 -4.36
N HIS A 715 -15.57 15.72 -4.11
CA HIS A 715 -15.63 17.10 -3.61
C HIS A 715 -15.69 18.17 -4.71
N LEU A 716 -15.18 17.89 -5.92
CA LEU A 716 -15.07 18.88 -7.02
C LEU A 716 -15.78 18.47 -8.30
N ARG A 717 -16.23 17.23 -8.38
CA ARG A 717 -16.78 16.60 -9.59
C ARG A 717 -15.83 16.63 -10.81
N ALA A 718 -14.53 16.79 -10.57
CA ALA A 718 -13.50 16.72 -11.61
C ALA A 718 -13.26 15.26 -12.04
N SER A 719 -13.08 15.05 -13.34
CA SER A 719 -12.81 13.76 -13.98
C SER A 719 -11.97 14.00 -15.25
N TRP A 720 -11.47 12.91 -15.85
CA TRP A 720 -10.71 12.88 -17.10
C TRP A 720 -9.39 13.65 -17.14
N GLU A 721 -9.36 14.97 -16.94
CA GLU A 721 -8.15 15.80 -17.03
C GLU A 721 -7.40 15.83 -15.68
N GLY A 722 -6.09 16.10 -15.68
CA GLY A 722 -5.34 16.45 -14.47
C GLY A 722 -5.67 17.86 -13.98
N TRP A 723 -5.82 18.05 -12.66
CA TRP A 723 -6.16 19.35 -12.06
C TRP A 723 -5.29 19.74 -10.86
N VAL A 724 -5.27 21.04 -10.57
CA VAL A 724 -4.74 21.63 -9.35
C VAL A 724 -5.84 22.40 -8.61
N GLU A 725 -5.98 22.13 -7.31
CA GLU A 725 -6.94 22.80 -6.44
C GLU A 725 -6.29 24.02 -5.80
N VAL A 726 -6.93 25.18 -5.97
CA VAL A 726 -6.41 26.47 -5.51
C VAL A 726 -7.49 27.24 -4.77
N HIS A 727 -7.14 27.85 -3.65
CA HIS A 727 -8.06 28.71 -2.93
C HIS A 727 -8.48 29.94 -3.79
N PRO A 728 -9.76 30.35 -3.81
CA PRO A 728 -10.22 31.46 -4.66
C PRO A 728 -9.46 32.79 -4.46
N LYS A 729 -9.15 33.15 -3.22
CA LYS A 729 -8.32 34.35 -2.94
C LYS A 729 -6.90 34.23 -3.49
N THR A 730 -6.30 33.04 -3.42
CA THR A 730 -4.97 32.78 -3.97
C THR A 730 -5.02 32.85 -5.50
N ALA A 731 -6.03 32.25 -6.13
CA ALA A 731 -6.24 32.35 -7.57
C ALA A 731 -6.45 33.79 -8.05
N ALA A 732 -7.25 34.59 -7.34
CA ALA A 732 -7.45 36.00 -7.62
C ALA A 732 -6.16 36.82 -7.52
N ALA A 733 -5.36 36.60 -6.47
CA ALA A 733 -4.05 37.25 -6.30
C ALA A 733 -3.06 36.89 -7.41
N LEU A 734 -3.20 35.70 -8.00
CA LEU A 734 -2.38 35.22 -9.11
C LEU A 734 -2.94 35.58 -10.50
N GLY A 735 -4.12 36.21 -10.57
CA GLY A 735 -4.77 36.58 -11.83
C GLY A 735 -5.28 35.38 -12.67
N VAL A 736 -5.57 34.24 -12.05
CA VAL A 736 -6.06 33.01 -12.70
C VAL A 736 -7.49 32.66 -12.27
N LYS A 737 -8.24 31.98 -13.14
CA LYS A 737 -9.67 31.68 -12.97
C LYS A 737 -9.98 30.18 -13.08
N GLU A 738 -11.17 29.79 -12.63
CA GLU A 738 -11.70 28.42 -12.76
C GLU A 738 -11.56 27.95 -14.21
N GLY A 739 -10.95 26.78 -14.39
CA GLY A 739 -10.74 26.21 -15.72
C GLY A 739 -9.63 26.87 -16.52
N ASP A 740 -8.78 27.74 -15.97
CA ASP A 740 -7.55 28.09 -16.69
C ASP A 740 -6.59 26.89 -16.73
N TRP A 741 -5.84 26.75 -17.81
CA TRP A 741 -4.64 25.93 -17.80
C TRP A 741 -3.53 26.71 -17.11
N VAL A 742 -2.84 26.08 -16.16
CA VAL A 742 -1.78 26.70 -15.39
C VAL A 742 -0.54 25.82 -15.33
N TRP A 743 0.63 26.46 -15.32
CA TRP A 743 1.88 25.83 -14.91
C TRP A 743 1.93 25.79 -13.39
N VAL A 744 2.05 24.57 -12.85
CA VAL A 744 2.51 24.36 -11.48
C VAL A 744 4.00 24.08 -11.57
N GLU A 745 4.83 24.89 -10.92
CA GLU A 745 6.30 24.81 -11.04
C GLU A 745 6.93 24.64 -9.66
N SER A 746 7.91 23.73 -9.55
CA SER A 746 8.79 23.57 -8.39
C SER A 746 10.25 23.81 -8.79
N ALA A 747 11.17 23.72 -7.85
CA ALA A 747 12.61 23.75 -8.14
C ALA A 747 13.07 22.62 -9.08
N LYS A 748 12.32 21.52 -9.14
CA LYS A 748 12.64 20.36 -9.98
C LYS A 748 12.13 20.50 -11.41
N GLY A 749 10.91 21.01 -11.59
CA GLY A 749 10.24 20.96 -12.87
C GLY A 749 8.88 21.64 -12.87
N ARG A 750 8.16 21.50 -13.97
CA ARG A 750 6.81 22.08 -14.13
C ARG A 750 5.86 21.12 -14.83
N VAL A 751 4.58 21.22 -14.48
CA VAL A 751 3.50 20.44 -15.09
C VAL A 751 2.32 21.36 -15.42
N THR A 752 1.62 21.08 -16.53
CA THR A 752 0.39 21.79 -16.91
C THR A 752 -0.81 21.08 -16.31
N LEU A 753 -1.64 21.81 -15.57
CA LEU A 753 -2.86 21.27 -14.94
C LEU A 753 -4.03 22.23 -15.12
N ARG A 754 -5.24 21.69 -15.10
CA ARG A 754 -6.47 22.48 -15.11
C ARG A 754 -6.71 23.07 -13.72
N LEU A 755 -6.89 24.38 -13.60
CA LEU A 755 -7.17 25.02 -12.32
C LEU A 755 -8.61 24.73 -11.88
N LYS A 756 -8.75 24.29 -10.62
CA LYS A 756 -10.03 24.12 -9.92
C LYS A 756 -10.04 24.97 -8.67
N LEU A 757 -11.01 25.88 -8.57
CA LEU A 757 -11.23 26.69 -7.39
C LEU A 757 -11.79 25.82 -6.28
N TYR A 758 -11.11 25.83 -5.13
CA TYR A 758 -11.53 25.10 -3.95
C TYR A 758 -11.46 25.99 -2.71
N PRO A 759 -12.59 26.50 -2.18
CA PRO A 759 -12.59 27.40 -1.02
C PRO A 759 -12.24 26.68 0.29
N TRP A 760 -12.31 25.35 0.32
CA TRP A 760 -12.08 24.54 1.53
C TRP A 760 -10.65 24.02 1.60
N THR A 761 -9.69 24.91 1.37
CA THR A 761 -8.26 24.69 1.61
C THR A 761 -7.62 25.97 2.15
N ARG A 762 -6.39 25.88 2.64
CA ARG A 762 -5.59 27.02 3.09
C ARG A 762 -5.12 27.89 1.91
N LEU A 763 -4.81 29.14 2.19
CA LEU A 763 -4.32 30.12 1.19
C LEU A 763 -2.92 29.80 0.66
N ASP A 764 -2.10 29.15 1.48
CA ASP A 764 -0.69 28.83 1.25
C ASP A 764 -0.47 27.41 0.71
N VAL A 765 -1.53 26.70 0.35
CA VAL A 765 -1.47 25.29 -0.09
C VAL A 765 -2.26 25.10 -1.38
N VAL A 766 -1.72 24.25 -2.26
CA VAL A 766 -2.39 23.77 -3.46
C VAL A 766 -2.41 22.25 -3.47
N HIS A 767 -3.45 21.66 -4.06
CA HIS A 767 -3.61 20.20 -4.06
C HIS A 767 -3.66 19.59 -5.44
N VAL A 768 -2.96 18.47 -5.61
CA VAL A 768 -2.96 17.72 -6.88
C VAL A 768 -3.21 16.23 -6.58
N PRO A 769 -4.17 15.58 -7.25
CA PRO A 769 -4.35 14.14 -7.11
C PRO A 769 -3.18 13.36 -7.73
N LEU A 770 -2.59 12.46 -6.95
CA LEU A 770 -1.69 11.41 -7.43
C LEU A 770 -2.47 10.50 -8.37
N PHE A 771 -1.95 10.29 -9.58
CA PHE A 771 -2.61 9.50 -10.62
C PHE A 771 -4.03 10.00 -10.95
N GLY A 772 -4.21 11.32 -11.03
CA GLY A 772 -5.48 11.99 -11.33
C GLY A 772 -6.05 11.65 -12.72
N GLY A 773 -6.29 12.65 -13.54
CA GLY A 773 -6.71 12.41 -14.93
C GLY A 773 -5.56 12.07 -15.88
N GLU A 774 -5.89 12.06 -17.16
CA GLU A 774 -4.97 12.22 -18.28
C GLU A 774 -4.10 13.47 -18.08
N GLY A 775 -2.85 13.39 -18.53
CA GLY A 775 -1.86 14.44 -18.37
C GLY A 775 -0.71 14.09 -17.41
N PRO A 776 0.09 15.11 -17.05
CA PRO A 776 1.38 14.92 -16.37
C PRO A 776 1.22 14.39 -14.94
N ASN A 777 2.27 13.75 -14.44
CA ASN A 777 2.27 13.19 -13.09
C ASN A 777 2.78 14.25 -12.09
N PRO A 778 2.07 14.54 -10.98
CA PRO A 778 2.59 15.43 -9.93
C PRO A 778 3.96 15.01 -9.37
N ASN A 779 4.36 13.74 -9.51
CA ASN A 779 5.71 13.29 -9.17
C ASN A 779 6.81 14.07 -9.89
N ASP A 780 6.51 14.68 -11.05
CA ASP A 780 7.46 15.49 -11.83
C ASP A 780 7.82 16.80 -11.12
N LEU A 781 7.01 17.22 -10.14
CA LEU A 781 7.28 18.38 -9.28
C LEU A 781 8.10 18.02 -8.04
N ILE A 782 8.08 16.76 -7.60
CA ILE A 782 8.57 16.35 -6.28
C ILE A 782 10.05 16.00 -6.35
N ALA A 783 10.88 16.63 -5.51
CA ALA A 783 12.30 16.34 -5.40
C ALA A 783 12.57 14.88 -4.98
N ASN A 784 13.72 14.35 -5.38
CA ASN A 784 14.13 12.99 -5.01
C ASN A 784 14.75 12.95 -3.61
N GLU A 785 13.99 13.37 -2.62
CA GLU A 785 14.40 13.40 -1.21
C GLU A 785 13.87 12.16 -0.49
N THR A 786 14.61 11.64 0.48
CA THR A 786 14.27 10.39 1.16
C THR A 786 14.28 10.56 2.67
N ASP A 787 13.24 10.05 3.34
CA ASP A 787 13.23 9.90 4.80
C ASP A 787 14.17 8.75 5.22
N ILE A 788 15.07 9.01 6.16
CA ILE A 788 16.12 8.07 6.59
C ILE A 788 15.60 6.86 7.37
N PHE A 789 14.33 6.87 7.84
CA PHE A 789 13.73 5.76 8.57
C PHE A 789 12.85 4.87 7.69
N ARG A 790 12.33 5.42 6.61
CA ARG A 790 11.39 4.71 5.73
C ARG A 790 11.89 4.45 4.33
N GLY A 791 12.90 5.18 3.87
CA GLY A 791 13.38 5.05 2.50
C GLY A 791 12.36 5.52 1.47
N PHE A 792 11.41 6.40 1.83
CA PHE A 792 10.40 6.92 0.91
C PHE A 792 10.58 8.40 0.60
N GLY A 793 10.07 8.78 -0.58
CA GLY A 793 10.01 10.14 -1.08
C GLY A 793 9.28 11.11 -0.15
N LEU A 794 9.82 12.30 0.08
CA LEU A 794 9.12 13.39 0.76
C LEU A 794 8.06 14.05 -0.16
N LEU A 795 6.89 13.41 -0.29
CA LEU A 795 5.87 13.80 -1.28
C LEU A 795 4.99 15.01 -0.89
N ASN A 796 5.08 15.52 0.34
CA ASN A 796 4.17 16.54 0.89
C ASN A 796 4.85 17.84 1.33
N THR A 797 6.13 18.00 1.02
CA THR A 797 6.97 19.15 1.44
C THR A 797 7.35 20.06 0.27
N THR A 798 7.01 19.66 -0.96
CA THR A 798 7.42 20.38 -2.16
C THR A 798 6.81 21.79 -2.20
N GLN A 799 7.67 22.80 -2.33
CA GLN A 799 7.24 24.17 -2.58
C GLN A 799 7.01 24.37 -4.08
N VAL A 800 5.96 25.11 -4.42
CA VAL A 800 5.54 25.38 -5.79
C VAL A 800 5.10 26.82 -5.99
N ARG A 801 5.01 27.22 -7.24
CA ARG A 801 4.33 28.44 -7.69
C ARG A 801 3.37 28.10 -8.82
N ILE A 802 2.37 28.95 -9.03
CA ILE A 802 1.40 28.84 -10.11
C ILE A 802 1.56 30.02 -11.05
N ARG A 803 1.57 29.74 -12.36
CA ARG A 803 1.56 30.73 -13.44
C ARG A 803 0.53 30.36 -14.49
N ARG A 804 0.00 31.34 -15.21
CA ARG A 804 -0.87 31.06 -16.37
C ARG A 804 -0.08 30.31 -17.44
N ALA A 805 -0.71 29.28 -18.04
CA ALA A 805 -0.05 28.40 -19.00
C ALA A 805 0.22 29.05 -20.35
#